data_AF-A0A1M5EH14-F1
#
_entry.id   AF-A0A1M5EH14-F1
#
_cell.length_a   1.000
_cell.length_b   1.000
_cell.length_c   1.000
_cell.angle_alpha   90.00
_cell.angle_beta   90.00
_cell.angle_gamma   90.00
#
_symmetry.space_group_name_H-M   'P 1'
#
loop_
_entity.id
_entity.type
_entity.pdbx_description
1 polymer ?
#
loop_
_entity_poly.entity_id
_entity_poly.type
_entity_poly.pdbx_seq_one_letter_code
_entity_poly.pdbx_strand_id
1 'polypeptide(L)'
;MKKIIIPIGVLLMAHSVNAQLTQGENYVYSKSYLDYNSGGQPTKTSETVQYIDGLGRPKQVVNIKASPLGRDVVTHIEYDQFGRQVFDFLPVPQPGTQNGGIVPLSLANATQPDIYGSEKIYSEKILENSPLDRVLEQKQVGNAWNTQPVKFGYDVVTVADRVKKFITVTSWENGATKSRLEENWLYTDGQLYKNSVKDEDLNETIEFKNGKGQTILVRKVIANDEYADTYYVYNEFNQLAFVVPPLASIRGDIVANTVKQDELCYQYSYDGRGRLVEKKLPGKGREFMVYDKQDRLVATQDANLNAKGHWLYTKYDQFGRVIMTGICLAMGNSRLEEQNYANTKGSNNETRSSSVVVNYSGMGVYYSVAQGYPQYDKVYNFLSLNYYDTYPVGAPDIPSQILGDSVLPENTQNSTSSTKGLPTASYIKNTEASDYGWTRNYTYYDIKGRPIGTYSINHLGGYTKTESKLDFGGAPQMVITKHKRLETDTERVITENFTYDHQNRLLVHKHQVDGNPEEILVQNKYNELSQVENKKVGGVSMGSPLQSIDYKYNIRGWMTQINDPVSLNGKLFGYKVKYTDPVYSSISPGKFNGNIAEIDWNMSTVNNLKRYNYTYDKLNRLTDAEYAEPEKTNPHNKNFDERLIYDLNGNIAFLKRNALPVFGSTSTQVDDLEYKYIGNRLNQVIESSLNDTGYEGGNNIIEYDLNGNMINMKDKGIQTITYNYLSLPNTFDIVQTTMGVTFRSNLGYLYRADGTKLKKIYTGRMDGRGAVTTTRMTDYLDGFQYSYIDTGDGFQPCLGCRTESAFEEQAYENVGKTFPGLGGTPEWKLDFVPTAEGFYSFTENRYIYQYRDHLGNARVSFAKNSTGALEVTDTNNYYPFGLNHIEGMLSSSNFGGYYSYKYNGKELQESGMYDYGARFYMPDLGRWDAIDPLAEKMTRHSPYNYAFDNPIRFIDPDGRAPVDDHFNKYGRYMYTDNKKTNNVIIHTDKGNASLSQLDYSKKGTITAVSKVLAHYAGEKNIGGYVGVGTYGKGDAHTNGRGNIFFNTTSLKGGEYDNAYYIRSTLNHEGGKLGHKNENFKGDYTFTLHSKVYLNEAKDPDFGKTPDNSRAGQAASFGQHVLNAAEKESSYGNNPMDMINQYNEENTGGVYINVYNSGNNLPTSTKLTVQIGNKIYPTKSYEDIKHPQE
;
A
#
# COMPACT_ATOMS: atom_id res chain seq x y z
N MET A 1 -37.91 -72.01 -36.34
CA MET A 1 -37.38 -70.66 -36.04
C MET A 1 -36.26 -70.80 -35.02
N LYS A 2 -35.00 -70.63 -35.45
CA LYS A 2 -33.82 -70.71 -34.58
C LYS A 2 -33.57 -69.35 -33.93
N LYS A 3 -33.45 -69.33 -32.61
CA LYS A 3 -33.06 -68.17 -31.81
C LYS A 3 -31.59 -67.83 -32.12
N ILE A 4 -31.33 -66.58 -32.48
CA ILE A 4 -29.98 -65.99 -32.51
C ILE A 4 -29.91 -64.99 -31.36
N ILE A 5 -28.95 -65.23 -30.47
CA ILE A 5 -28.57 -64.37 -29.36
C ILE A 5 -27.51 -63.39 -29.92
N ILE A 6 -27.75 -62.09 -29.81
CA ILE A 6 -26.72 -61.05 -30.02
C ILE A 6 -26.53 -60.33 -28.67
N PRO A 7 -25.33 -60.33 -28.07
CA PRO A 7 -25.08 -59.74 -26.76
C PRO A 7 -24.90 -58.22 -26.90
N ILE A 8 -25.93 -57.46 -26.56
CA ILE A 8 -25.92 -55.99 -26.47
C ILE A 8 -25.11 -55.49 -25.25
N GLY A 9 -24.61 -56.40 -24.40
CA GLY A 9 -23.85 -56.08 -23.18
C GLY A 9 -22.44 -55.51 -23.38
N VAL A 10 -21.85 -55.59 -24.58
CA VAL A 10 -20.47 -55.10 -24.83
C VAL A 10 -20.42 -53.68 -25.43
N LEU A 11 -21.52 -53.21 -26.04
CA LEU A 11 -21.56 -51.90 -26.70
C LEU A 11 -21.85 -50.72 -25.76
N LEU A 12 -22.28 -50.97 -24.52
CA LEU A 12 -22.57 -49.95 -23.50
C LEU A 12 -21.42 -49.68 -22.52
N MET A 13 -20.26 -50.35 -22.65
CA MET A 13 -19.07 -50.09 -21.83
C MET A 13 -17.98 -49.25 -22.53
N ALA A 14 -18.22 -48.73 -23.73
CA ALA A 14 -17.19 -48.06 -24.52
C ALA A 14 -17.13 -46.51 -24.40
N HIS A 15 -17.98 -45.86 -23.59
CA HIS A 15 -18.08 -44.38 -23.61
C HIS A 15 -18.12 -43.67 -22.25
N SER A 16 -17.45 -44.21 -21.23
CA SER A 16 -17.18 -43.45 -19.99
C SER A 16 -15.82 -43.78 -19.40
N VAL A 17 -14.79 -43.82 -20.26
CA VAL A 17 -13.41 -43.64 -19.79
C VAL A 17 -13.16 -42.13 -19.80
N ASN A 18 -13.60 -41.42 -18.74
CA ASN A 18 -12.97 -40.13 -18.46
C ASN A 18 -11.50 -40.45 -18.18
N ALA A 19 -10.61 -40.10 -19.10
CA ALA A 19 -9.18 -40.24 -18.87
C ALA A 19 -8.84 -39.44 -17.62
N GLN A 20 -8.66 -40.12 -16.48
CA GLN A 20 -8.08 -39.51 -15.30
C GLN A 20 -6.68 -39.04 -15.68
N LEU A 21 -6.30 -37.81 -15.28
CA LEU A 21 -4.94 -37.30 -15.52
C LEU A 21 -3.87 -38.27 -14.97
N THR A 22 -4.16 -38.89 -13.82
CA THR A 22 -3.46 -40.06 -13.32
C THR A 22 -4.48 -41.10 -12.86
N GLN A 23 -4.34 -42.35 -13.33
CA GLN A 23 -5.22 -43.45 -12.94
C GLN A 23 -5.12 -43.73 -11.44
N GLY A 24 -6.27 -43.84 -10.76
CA GLY A 24 -6.34 -44.19 -9.33
C GLY A 24 -6.08 -43.04 -8.36
N GLU A 25 -5.91 -41.82 -8.86
CA GLU A 25 -5.64 -40.63 -8.05
C GLU A 25 -6.85 -39.69 -7.96
N ASN A 26 -7.05 -39.08 -6.79
CA ASN A 26 -8.06 -38.04 -6.58
C ASN A 26 -7.43 -36.67 -6.77
N TYR A 27 -8.10 -35.78 -7.53
CA TYR A 27 -7.59 -34.42 -7.76
C TYR A 27 -8.69 -33.39 -8.02
N VAL A 28 -8.34 -32.11 -7.82
CA VAL A 28 -9.10 -30.94 -8.27
C VAL A 28 -8.32 -30.29 -9.43
N TYR A 29 -8.98 -30.14 -10.58
CA TYR A 29 -8.41 -29.47 -11.75
C TYR A 29 -9.06 -28.10 -11.97
N SER A 30 -8.23 -27.07 -12.11
CA SER A 30 -8.64 -25.70 -12.40
C SER A 30 -8.02 -25.23 -13.72
N LYS A 31 -8.84 -24.61 -14.58
CA LYS A 31 -8.42 -24.06 -15.87
C LYS A 31 -8.85 -22.60 -16.03
N SER A 32 -7.91 -21.77 -16.48
CA SER A 32 -8.08 -20.36 -16.76
C SER A 32 -7.72 -20.05 -18.20
N TYR A 33 -8.70 -19.61 -18.98
CA TYR A 33 -8.48 -19.12 -20.34
C TYR A 33 -7.86 -17.73 -20.27
N LEU A 34 -6.74 -17.55 -20.96
CA LEU A 34 -6.00 -16.29 -21.02
C LEU A 34 -6.19 -15.60 -22.36
N ASP A 35 -6.40 -16.37 -23.42
CA ASP A 35 -6.54 -15.86 -24.78
C ASP A 35 -7.37 -16.81 -25.67
N TYR A 36 -7.94 -16.27 -26.75
CA TYR A 36 -8.76 -16.97 -27.73
C TYR A 36 -8.40 -16.57 -29.16
N ASN A 37 -8.53 -17.49 -30.12
CA ASN A 37 -8.47 -17.14 -31.54
C ASN A 37 -9.80 -16.54 -32.02
N SER A 38 -9.80 -16.03 -33.26
CA SER A 38 -10.99 -15.46 -33.91
C SER A 38 -12.15 -16.45 -34.09
N GLY A 39 -11.89 -17.76 -34.01
CA GLY A 39 -12.91 -18.82 -34.04
C GLY A 39 -13.45 -19.21 -32.66
N GLY A 40 -13.10 -18.47 -31.60
CA GLY A 40 -13.59 -18.72 -30.24
C GLY A 40 -12.96 -19.93 -29.54
N GLN A 41 -11.83 -20.44 -30.04
CA GLN A 41 -11.07 -21.50 -29.39
C GLN A 41 -9.96 -20.93 -28.51
N PRO A 42 -9.75 -21.45 -27.29
CA PRO A 42 -8.67 -20.99 -26.43
C PRO A 42 -7.29 -21.22 -27.05
N THR A 43 -6.45 -20.19 -27.05
CA THR A 43 -5.06 -20.24 -27.55
C THR A 43 -4.03 -20.29 -26.42
N LYS A 44 -4.37 -19.77 -25.24
CA LYS A 44 -3.52 -19.76 -24.04
C LYS A 44 -4.33 -20.06 -22.78
N THR A 45 -3.77 -20.87 -21.90
CA THR A 45 -4.41 -21.32 -20.66
C THR A 45 -3.42 -21.41 -19.50
N SER A 46 -3.89 -21.07 -18.29
CA SER A 46 -3.23 -21.40 -17.02
C SER A 46 -4.02 -22.52 -16.34
N GLU A 47 -3.31 -23.56 -15.91
CA GLU A 47 -3.89 -24.82 -15.48
C GLU A 47 -3.21 -25.34 -14.21
N THR A 48 -3.99 -25.81 -13.24
CA THR A 48 -3.50 -26.33 -11.97
C THR A 48 -4.25 -27.59 -11.59
N VAL A 49 -3.53 -28.61 -11.12
CA VAL A 49 -4.07 -29.85 -10.57
C VAL A 49 -3.61 -29.98 -9.12
N GLN A 50 -4.54 -30.12 -8.18
CA GLN A 50 -4.24 -30.42 -6.79
C GLN A 50 -4.63 -31.86 -6.50
N TYR A 51 -3.63 -32.72 -6.31
CA TYR A 51 -3.79 -34.10 -5.88
C TYR A 51 -4.08 -34.17 -4.39
N ILE A 52 -5.02 -35.02 -4.00
CA ILE A 52 -5.43 -35.23 -2.61
C ILE A 52 -5.25 -36.69 -2.20
N ASP A 53 -4.95 -36.91 -0.92
CA ASP A 53 -4.87 -38.25 -0.34
C ASP A 53 -6.25 -38.84 -0.03
N GLY A 54 -6.29 -40.06 0.52
CA GLY A 54 -7.54 -40.73 0.89
C GLY A 54 -8.35 -40.05 2.01
N LEU A 55 -7.77 -39.04 2.68
CA LEU A 55 -8.41 -38.22 3.72
C LEU A 55 -8.83 -36.84 3.19
N GLY A 56 -8.65 -36.58 1.88
CA GLY A 56 -8.99 -35.30 1.25
C GLY A 56 -7.96 -34.20 1.46
N ARG A 57 -6.79 -34.51 2.04
CA ARG A 57 -5.71 -33.54 2.27
C ARG A 57 -4.86 -33.39 1.00
N PRO A 58 -4.42 -32.18 0.64
CA PRO A 58 -3.50 -31.98 -0.49
C PRO A 58 -2.19 -32.76 -0.29
N LYS A 59 -1.74 -33.50 -1.30
CA LYS A 59 -0.43 -34.18 -1.29
C LYS A 59 0.54 -33.68 -2.36
N GLN A 60 0.02 -33.04 -3.41
CA GLN A 60 0.83 -32.43 -4.46
C GLN A 60 0.01 -31.41 -5.24
N VAL A 61 0.61 -30.27 -5.60
CA VAL A 61 0.02 -29.30 -6.52
C VAL A 61 0.88 -29.22 -7.77
N VAL A 62 0.29 -29.43 -8.95
CA VAL A 62 0.94 -29.38 -10.25
C VAL A 62 0.39 -28.19 -11.03
N ASN A 63 1.22 -27.18 -11.27
CA ASN A 63 0.91 -26.10 -12.20
C ASN A 63 1.39 -26.52 -13.59
N ILE A 64 0.44 -26.81 -14.48
CA ILE A 64 0.71 -27.45 -15.77
C ILE A 64 1.38 -26.46 -16.71
N LYS A 65 2.54 -26.85 -17.25
CA LYS A 65 3.33 -26.03 -18.18
C LYS A 65 3.52 -24.59 -17.70
N ALA A 66 3.61 -24.41 -16.38
CA ALA A 66 3.63 -23.09 -15.77
C ALA A 66 5.00 -22.41 -15.84
N SER A 67 6.09 -23.15 -16.06
CA SER A 67 7.42 -22.52 -16.24
C SER A 67 7.55 -21.85 -17.61
N PRO A 68 8.53 -20.94 -17.83
CA PRO A 68 8.82 -20.35 -19.14
C PRO A 68 9.10 -21.36 -20.25
N LEU A 69 9.82 -22.44 -19.98
CA LEU A 69 10.04 -23.51 -20.96
C LEU A 69 8.86 -24.48 -21.10
N GLY A 70 7.72 -24.19 -20.48
CA GLY A 70 6.51 -25.01 -20.58
C GLY A 70 6.62 -26.33 -19.81
N ARG A 71 7.39 -26.37 -18.73
CA ARG A 71 7.45 -27.51 -17.79
C ARG A 71 6.42 -27.35 -16.69
N ASP A 72 6.05 -28.47 -16.08
CA ASP A 72 5.18 -28.45 -14.91
C ASP A 72 5.95 -27.91 -13.70
N VAL A 73 5.29 -27.12 -12.85
CA VAL A 73 5.86 -26.60 -11.60
C VAL A 73 5.09 -27.22 -10.44
N VAL A 74 5.80 -28.01 -9.63
CA VAL A 74 5.17 -28.89 -8.63
C VAL A 74 5.49 -28.45 -7.22
N THR A 75 4.47 -28.27 -6.39
CA THR A 75 4.63 -28.10 -4.94
C THR A 75 4.37 -29.44 -4.26
N HIS A 76 5.37 -29.92 -3.54
CA HIS A 76 5.27 -31.13 -2.72
C HIS A 76 4.61 -30.81 -1.37
N ILE A 77 3.78 -31.72 -0.85
CA ILE A 77 3.12 -31.55 0.45
C ILE A 77 3.21 -32.89 1.18
N GLU A 78 3.70 -32.85 2.41
CA GLU A 78 3.77 -34.02 3.29
C GLU A 78 3.30 -33.67 4.70
N TYR A 79 2.92 -34.71 5.43
CA TYR A 79 2.40 -34.61 6.79
C TYR A 79 3.19 -35.53 7.70
N ASP A 80 3.34 -35.11 8.95
CA ASP A 80 3.89 -35.98 9.99
C ASP A 80 2.91 -37.11 10.38
N GLN A 81 3.33 -37.97 11.31
CA GLN A 81 2.51 -39.09 11.80
C GLN A 81 1.20 -38.67 12.50
N PHE A 82 1.06 -37.40 12.88
CA PHE A 82 -0.15 -36.83 13.49
C PHE A 82 -1.02 -36.08 12.46
N GLY A 83 -0.61 -36.05 11.19
CA GLY A 83 -1.33 -35.39 10.12
C GLY A 83 -1.12 -33.88 10.03
N ARG A 84 -0.07 -33.35 10.66
CA ARG A 84 0.28 -31.93 10.68
C ARG A 84 1.29 -31.62 9.58
N GLN A 85 1.17 -30.47 8.93
CA GLN A 85 2.10 -30.01 7.91
C GLN A 85 3.25 -29.22 8.55
N VAL A 86 4.30 -29.94 8.94
CA VAL A 86 5.49 -29.35 9.59
C VAL A 86 6.52 -28.84 8.59
N PHE A 87 6.40 -29.20 7.31
CA PHE A 87 7.26 -28.72 6.23
C PHE A 87 6.46 -27.97 5.16
N ASP A 88 7.00 -26.82 4.73
CA ASP A 88 6.46 -26.04 3.62
C ASP A 88 7.51 -25.96 2.51
N PHE A 89 7.31 -26.73 1.43
CA PHE A 89 8.26 -26.86 0.31
C PHE A 89 8.09 -25.75 -0.74
N LEU A 90 9.22 -25.29 -1.28
CA LEU A 90 9.23 -24.44 -2.47
C LEU A 90 8.77 -25.21 -3.71
N PRO A 91 8.06 -24.56 -4.66
CA PRO A 91 7.68 -25.19 -5.91
C PRO A 91 8.90 -25.59 -6.76
N VAL A 92 8.89 -26.77 -7.35
CA VAL A 92 9.99 -27.33 -8.15
C VAL A 92 9.55 -27.45 -9.61
N PRO A 93 10.14 -26.67 -10.55
CA PRO A 93 10.02 -26.92 -11.98
C PRO A 93 10.54 -28.31 -12.32
N GLN A 94 9.78 -29.07 -13.11
CA GLN A 94 10.14 -30.44 -13.49
C GLN A 94 10.94 -30.48 -14.79
N PRO A 95 11.65 -31.58 -15.13
CA PRO A 95 12.40 -31.68 -16.38
C PRO A 95 11.53 -31.58 -17.64
N GLY A 96 10.25 -31.90 -17.52
CA GLY A 96 9.26 -31.88 -18.60
C GLY A 96 7.84 -31.64 -18.07
N THR A 97 6.84 -32.04 -18.86
CA THR A 97 5.43 -31.97 -18.50
C THR A 97 4.80 -33.36 -18.53
N GLN A 98 3.96 -33.65 -17.55
CA GLN A 98 3.07 -34.81 -17.55
C GLN A 98 1.61 -34.38 -17.84
N ASN A 99 1.43 -33.15 -18.35
CA ASN A 99 0.13 -32.52 -18.61
C ASN A 99 -0.82 -32.62 -17.41
N GLY A 100 -0.29 -32.47 -16.19
CA GLY A 100 -1.09 -32.53 -14.96
C GLY A 100 -1.10 -33.88 -14.27
N GLY A 101 -0.42 -34.90 -14.81
CA GLY A 101 -0.14 -36.16 -14.11
C GLY A 101 0.60 -35.93 -12.77
N ILE A 102 0.39 -36.82 -11.80
CA ILE A 102 1.11 -36.77 -10.52
C ILE A 102 2.59 -37.07 -10.79
N VAL A 103 3.48 -36.38 -10.10
CA VAL A 103 4.93 -36.55 -10.26
C VAL A 103 5.47 -37.36 -9.09
N PRO A 104 5.86 -38.64 -9.28
CA PRO A 104 6.24 -39.51 -8.17
C PRO A 104 7.51 -39.08 -7.41
N LEU A 105 8.47 -38.46 -8.11
CA LEU A 105 9.72 -37.92 -7.54
C LEU A 105 9.74 -36.40 -7.64
N SER A 106 8.71 -35.74 -7.13
CA SER A 106 8.49 -34.29 -7.32
C SER A 106 9.62 -33.38 -6.85
N LEU A 107 10.47 -33.86 -5.93
CA LEU A 107 11.61 -33.13 -5.40
C LEU A 107 12.93 -33.42 -6.13
N ALA A 108 13.00 -34.44 -6.99
CA ALA A 108 14.26 -34.89 -7.60
C ALA A 108 14.93 -33.82 -8.47
N ASN A 109 14.14 -32.92 -9.08
CA ASN A 109 14.69 -31.84 -9.89
C ASN A 109 15.12 -30.61 -9.09
N ALA A 110 14.84 -30.55 -7.79
CA ALA A 110 15.22 -29.40 -6.96
C ALA A 110 16.73 -29.17 -6.92
N THR A 111 17.52 -30.24 -7.03
CA THR A 111 18.98 -30.18 -6.90
C THR A 111 19.69 -29.62 -8.13
N GLN A 112 18.96 -29.30 -9.20
CA GLN A 112 19.57 -28.70 -10.38
C GLN A 112 20.11 -27.30 -10.06
N PRO A 113 21.34 -26.94 -10.49
CA PRO A 113 21.95 -25.66 -10.15
C PRO A 113 21.16 -24.42 -10.59
N ASP A 114 20.37 -24.53 -11.66
CA ASP A 114 19.50 -23.49 -12.22
C ASP A 114 18.13 -23.39 -11.52
N ILE A 115 17.85 -24.27 -10.55
CA ILE A 115 16.62 -24.26 -9.74
C ILE A 115 16.95 -23.90 -8.29
N TYR A 116 17.43 -24.84 -7.49
CA TYR A 116 17.80 -24.60 -6.09
C TYR A 116 19.18 -25.16 -5.71
N GLY A 117 19.84 -25.95 -6.57
CA GLY A 117 21.15 -26.52 -6.28
C GLY A 117 21.16 -27.32 -4.97
N SER A 118 22.14 -27.07 -4.11
CA SER A 118 22.28 -27.77 -2.82
C SER A 118 21.53 -27.09 -1.66
N GLU A 119 20.60 -26.16 -1.91
CA GLU A 119 19.88 -25.42 -0.87
C GLU A 119 18.80 -26.26 -0.17
N LYS A 120 18.50 -25.91 1.10
CA LYS A 120 17.30 -26.39 1.80
C LYS A 120 16.05 -25.75 1.19
N ILE A 121 15.20 -26.53 0.53
CA ILE A 121 14.03 -26.01 -0.22
C ILE A 121 12.72 -25.98 0.57
N TYR A 122 12.76 -26.14 1.88
CA TYR A 122 11.55 -26.13 2.72
C TYR A 122 11.78 -25.36 4.02
N SER A 123 10.72 -24.72 4.49
CA SER A 123 10.67 -24.25 5.87
C SER A 123 10.18 -25.37 6.78
N GLU A 124 10.56 -25.34 8.04
CA GLU A 124 10.31 -26.41 9.02
C GLU A 124 9.81 -25.80 10.33
N LYS A 125 8.68 -26.31 10.83
CA LYS A 125 8.07 -25.92 12.10
C LYS A 125 8.40 -26.96 13.15
N ILE A 126 8.99 -26.51 14.26
CA ILE A 126 9.14 -27.30 15.47
C ILE A 126 7.99 -26.95 16.39
N LEU A 127 7.13 -27.93 16.65
CA LEU A 127 5.95 -27.75 17.48
C LEU A 127 6.23 -28.19 18.92
N GLU A 128 5.54 -27.58 19.88
CA GLU A 128 5.55 -28.08 21.24
C GLU A 128 4.89 -29.46 21.33
N ASN A 129 5.33 -30.28 22.28
CA ASN A 129 4.72 -31.58 22.55
C ASN A 129 3.47 -31.40 23.43
N SER A 130 2.45 -30.73 22.89
CA SER A 130 1.19 -30.44 23.57
C SER A 130 0.01 -30.53 22.59
N PRO A 131 -1.24 -30.76 23.06
CA PRO A 131 -2.43 -30.74 22.21
C PRO A 131 -2.72 -29.39 21.53
N LEU A 132 -2.05 -28.32 21.94
CA LEU A 132 -2.23 -26.99 21.34
C LEU A 132 -1.39 -26.81 20.07
N ASP A 133 -0.42 -27.70 19.80
CA ASP A 133 0.43 -27.68 18.59
C ASP A 133 1.06 -26.31 18.30
N ARG A 134 1.39 -25.54 19.34
CA ARG A 134 1.99 -24.21 19.17
C ARG A 134 3.40 -24.32 18.59
N VAL A 135 3.75 -23.40 17.71
CA VAL A 135 5.07 -23.34 17.07
C VAL A 135 6.08 -22.84 18.11
N LEU A 136 7.16 -23.58 18.35
CA LEU A 136 8.28 -23.15 19.20
C LEU A 136 9.43 -22.57 18.36
N GLU A 137 9.70 -23.18 17.21
CA GLU A 137 10.70 -22.69 16.26
C GLU A 137 10.21 -22.81 14.83
N GLN A 138 10.64 -21.88 13.98
CA GLN A 138 10.45 -21.96 12.53
C GLN A 138 11.79 -21.72 11.83
N LYS A 139 12.32 -22.77 11.19
CA LYS A 139 13.53 -22.68 10.35
C LYS A 139 13.10 -22.36 8.93
N GLN A 140 13.59 -21.25 8.39
CA GLN A 140 13.26 -20.84 7.03
C GLN A 140 14.00 -21.66 5.97
N VAL A 141 13.56 -21.55 4.71
CA VAL A 141 14.24 -22.13 3.55
C VAL A 141 15.68 -21.58 3.42
N GLY A 142 16.56 -22.39 2.85
CA GLY A 142 17.97 -22.09 2.62
C GLY A 142 18.90 -22.59 3.72
N ASN A 143 20.10 -23.03 3.33
CA ASN A 143 21.07 -23.61 4.25
C ASN A 143 21.53 -22.62 5.32
N ALA A 144 21.69 -21.35 4.93
CA ALA A 144 22.10 -20.27 5.84
C ALA A 144 21.12 -20.08 7.01
N TRP A 145 19.82 -20.29 6.81
CA TRP A 145 18.78 -20.11 7.83
C TRP A 145 18.55 -21.33 8.70
N ASN A 146 19.13 -22.49 8.38
CA ASN A 146 18.88 -23.72 9.12
C ASN A 146 19.36 -23.66 10.59
N THR A 147 20.31 -22.77 10.89
CA THR A 147 20.83 -22.52 12.25
C THR A 147 20.30 -21.23 12.87
N GLN A 148 19.45 -20.48 12.15
CA GLN A 148 18.88 -19.20 12.56
C GLN A 148 17.35 -19.26 12.57
N PRO A 149 16.72 -20.11 13.41
CA PRO A 149 15.27 -20.20 13.48
C PRO A 149 14.65 -18.94 14.09
N VAL A 150 13.46 -18.58 13.62
CA VAL A 150 12.55 -17.74 14.39
C VAL A 150 12.08 -18.55 15.60
N LYS A 151 12.10 -17.95 16.80
CA LYS A 151 11.70 -18.63 18.04
C LYS A 151 10.50 -17.96 18.67
N PHE A 152 9.61 -18.77 19.24
CA PHE A 152 8.37 -18.33 19.85
C PHE A 152 8.33 -18.77 21.32
N GLY A 153 7.92 -17.87 22.20
CA GLY A 153 7.70 -18.16 23.62
C GLY A 153 6.28 -17.82 24.05
N TYR A 154 5.73 -18.64 24.95
CA TYR A 154 4.37 -18.51 25.46
C TYR A 154 4.36 -18.63 26.98
N ASP A 155 4.26 -17.50 27.65
CA ASP A 155 4.33 -17.37 29.10
C ASP A 155 3.17 -16.52 29.63
N VAL A 156 3.19 -16.27 30.94
CA VAL A 156 2.36 -15.25 31.60
C VAL A 156 3.26 -14.18 32.22
N VAL A 157 2.72 -12.98 32.39
CA VAL A 157 3.45 -11.88 33.05
C VAL A 157 3.80 -12.24 34.49
N THR A 158 4.95 -11.76 34.93
CA THR A 158 5.41 -11.75 36.32
C THR A 158 5.76 -10.32 36.75
N VAL A 159 5.84 -10.06 38.05
CA VAL A 159 6.27 -8.73 38.55
C VAL A 159 7.68 -8.36 38.05
N ALA A 160 8.53 -9.36 37.78
CA ALA A 160 9.87 -9.15 37.22
C ALA A 160 9.85 -8.56 35.80
N ASP A 161 8.76 -8.74 35.04
CA ASP A 161 8.61 -8.13 33.71
C ASP A 161 8.39 -6.61 33.77
N ARG A 162 8.09 -6.03 34.94
CA ARG A 162 7.92 -4.58 35.15
C ARG A 162 6.91 -3.93 34.17
N VAL A 163 5.82 -4.62 33.84
CA VAL A 163 4.76 -4.09 32.97
C VAL A 163 3.91 -3.10 33.76
N LYS A 164 3.97 -1.81 33.40
CA LYS A 164 3.15 -0.76 34.04
C LYS A 164 1.67 -0.97 33.78
N LYS A 165 0.84 -0.67 34.77
CA LYS A 165 -0.61 -0.73 34.67
C LYS A 165 -1.18 0.68 34.52
N PHE A 166 -1.16 1.19 33.29
CA PHE A 166 -1.90 2.40 32.95
C PHE A 166 -3.41 2.13 32.96
N ILE A 167 -4.16 3.02 33.58
CA ILE A 167 -5.63 3.01 33.66
C ILE A 167 -6.16 4.39 33.26
N THR A 168 -7.48 4.54 33.19
CA THR A 168 -8.11 5.84 32.98
C THR A 168 -9.18 6.13 34.02
N VAL A 169 -9.50 7.41 34.16
CA VAL A 169 -10.76 7.89 34.74
C VAL A 169 -11.50 8.67 33.66
N THR A 170 -12.66 8.16 33.22
CA THR A 170 -13.42 8.74 32.11
C THR A 170 -14.65 9.51 32.57
N SER A 171 -14.80 10.74 32.07
CA SER A 171 -16.02 11.56 32.16
C SER A 171 -16.67 11.74 30.78
N TRP A 172 -17.88 12.28 30.75
CA TRP A 172 -18.57 12.66 29.50
C TRP A 172 -18.59 14.18 29.35
N GLU A 173 -18.13 14.68 28.20
CA GLU A 173 -18.12 16.11 27.87
C GLU A 173 -18.59 16.27 26.42
N ASN A 174 -19.53 17.19 26.17
CA ASN A 174 -20.05 17.49 24.83
C ASN A 174 -20.52 16.25 24.03
N GLY A 175 -21.10 15.27 24.71
CA GLY A 175 -21.60 14.03 24.10
C GLY A 175 -20.51 13.03 23.69
N ALA A 176 -19.27 13.22 24.16
CA ALA A 176 -18.15 12.31 23.94
C ALA A 176 -17.44 11.95 25.25
N THR A 177 -16.70 10.83 25.25
CA THR A 177 -15.83 10.44 26.36
C THR A 177 -14.63 11.38 26.47
N LYS A 178 -14.22 11.69 27.69
CA LYS A 178 -12.96 12.37 28.01
C LYS A 178 -12.24 11.57 29.08
N SER A 179 -11.16 10.91 28.69
CA SER A 179 -10.38 10.04 29.57
C SER A 179 -9.15 10.78 30.10
N ARG A 180 -8.90 10.67 31.40
CA ARG A 180 -7.64 11.08 32.04
C ARG A 180 -6.77 9.84 32.27
N LEU A 181 -5.50 9.89 31.87
CA LEU A 181 -4.52 8.82 32.12
C LEU A 181 -4.14 8.76 33.60
N GLU A 182 -4.05 7.56 34.17
CA GLU A 182 -3.57 7.27 35.52
C GLU A 182 -2.68 6.00 35.51
N GLU A 183 -1.92 5.75 36.58
CA GLU A 183 -1.07 4.56 36.72
C GLU A 183 -1.36 3.86 38.05
N ASN A 184 -1.50 2.53 38.01
CA ASN A 184 -1.75 1.67 39.16
C ASN A 184 -0.62 0.64 39.32
N TRP A 185 0.60 1.15 39.53
CA TRP A 185 1.82 0.35 39.70
C TRP A 185 2.07 -0.61 38.52
N LEU A 186 2.40 -1.87 38.80
CA LEU A 186 2.73 -2.93 37.87
C LEU A 186 1.64 -4.01 37.87
N TYR A 187 1.50 -4.73 36.75
CA TYR A 187 0.75 -5.98 36.72
C TYR A 187 1.41 -7.05 37.59
N THR A 188 0.61 -7.85 38.29
CA THR A 188 1.08 -8.98 39.11
C THR A 188 1.06 -10.29 38.32
N ASP A 189 1.70 -11.31 38.88
CA ASP A 189 1.85 -12.63 38.25
C ASP A 189 0.51 -13.19 37.73
N GLY A 190 0.54 -13.71 36.50
CA GLY A 190 -0.61 -14.37 35.85
C GLY A 190 -1.70 -13.45 35.31
N GLN A 191 -1.56 -12.12 35.38
CA GLN A 191 -2.62 -11.19 34.95
C GLN A 191 -2.69 -10.95 33.43
N LEU A 192 -1.59 -11.18 32.70
CA LEU A 192 -1.49 -10.99 31.26
C LEU A 192 -0.83 -12.21 30.61
N TYR A 193 -1.28 -12.57 29.42
CA TYR A 193 -0.55 -13.46 28.52
C TYR A 193 0.69 -12.74 27.98
N LYS A 194 1.82 -13.43 27.91
CA LYS A 194 3.11 -12.94 27.42
C LYS A 194 3.56 -13.81 26.25
N ASN A 195 3.46 -13.29 25.04
CA ASN A 195 3.92 -13.99 23.84
C ASN A 195 5.18 -13.32 23.32
N SER A 196 6.27 -14.06 23.15
CA SER A 196 7.54 -13.54 22.63
C SER A 196 7.87 -14.14 21.26
N VAL A 197 8.53 -13.33 20.43
CA VAL A 197 9.09 -13.74 19.14
C VAL A 197 10.51 -13.21 19.04
N LYS A 198 11.46 -14.10 18.76
CA LYS A 198 12.83 -13.76 18.37
C LYS A 198 12.96 -14.00 16.88
N ASP A 199 13.35 -12.97 16.13
CA ASP A 199 13.63 -13.10 14.70
C ASP A 199 14.93 -13.89 14.44
N GLU A 200 15.25 -14.13 13.17
CA GLU A 200 16.45 -14.89 12.78
C GLU A 200 17.77 -14.20 13.20
N ASP A 201 17.75 -12.91 13.57
CA ASP A 201 18.89 -12.14 14.07
C ASP A 201 18.83 -11.92 15.60
N LEU A 202 17.95 -12.68 16.29
CA LEU A 202 17.74 -12.67 17.74
C LEU A 202 17.22 -11.33 18.29
N ASN A 203 16.57 -10.51 17.48
CA ASN A 203 15.82 -9.35 17.98
C ASN A 203 14.48 -9.81 18.55
N GLU A 204 14.17 -9.37 19.77
CA GLU A 204 13.04 -9.89 20.53
C GLU A 204 11.89 -8.88 20.62
N THR A 205 10.69 -9.37 20.32
CA THR A 205 9.42 -8.66 20.50
C THR A 205 8.55 -9.43 21.46
N ILE A 206 7.95 -8.75 22.43
CA ILE A 206 7.06 -9.35 23.43
C ILE A 206 5.72 -8.62 23.38
N GLU A 207 4.65 -9.37 23.20
CA GLU A 207 3.29 -8.87 23.26
C GLU A 207 2.61 -9.32 24.56
N PHE A 208 2.04 -8.36 25.28
CA PHE A 208 1.26 -8.62 26.49
C PHE A 208 -0.22 -8.39 26.22
N LYS A 209 -1.05 -9.39 26.52
CA LYS A 209 -2.51 -9.33 26.33
C LYS A 209 -3.26 -9.60 27.63
N ASN A 210 -4.34 -8.86 27.87
CA ASN A 210 -5.24 -9.16 28.97
C ASN A 210 -6.15 -10.36 28.64
N GLY A 211 -6.94 -10.81 29.62
CA GLY A 211 -7.89 -11.93 29.43
C GLY A 211 -8.98 -11.70 28.38
N LYS A 212 -9.16 -10.46 27.89
CA LYS A 212 -10.09 -10.11 26.79
C LYS A 212 -9.43 -10.11 25.41
N GLY A 213 -8.15 -10.50 25.32
CA GLY A 213 -7.38 -10.49 24.07
C GLY A 213 -6.90 -9.09 23.64
N GLN A 214 -7.14 -8.05 24.43
CA GLN A 214 -6.64 -6.71 24.13
C GLN A 214 -5.14 -6.65 24.44
N THR A 215 -4.34 -6.22 23.47
CA THR A 215 -2.92 -5.93 23.71
C THR A 215 -2.81 -4.75 24.64
N ILE A 216 -2.09 -4.91 25.75
CA ILE A 216 -1.80 -3.87 26.74
C ILE A 216 -0.45 -3.23 26.45
N LEU A 217 0.53 -4.04 26.03
CA LEU A 217 1.89 -3.60 25.76
C LEU A 217 2.45 -4.40 24.58
N VAL A 218 3.08 -3.69 23.65
CA VAL A 218 4.06 -4.27 22.73
C VAL A 218 5.44 -3.76 23.13
N ARG A 219 6.34 -4.69 23.47
CA ARG A 219 7.69 -4.42 23.93
C ARG A 219 8.71 -4.88 22.91
N LYS A 220 9.68 -4.04 22.60
CA LYS A 220 10.90 -4.43 21.89
C LYS A 220 12.07 -4.44 22.86
N VAL A 221 12.83 -5.52 22.89
CA VAL A 221 13.98 -5.67 23.80
C VAL A 221 15.22 -5.06 23.15
N ILE A 222 15.81 -4.05 23.81
CA ILE A 222 17.02 -3.35 23.33
C ILE A 222 18.26 -3.96 23.99
N ALA A 223 18.22 -4.12 25.30
CA ALA A 223 19.26 -4.77 26.10
C ALA A 223 18.63 -5.42 27.34
N ASN A 224 19.46 -5.99 28.22
CA ASN A 224 18.99 -6.49 29.51
C ASN A 224 18.35 -5.35 30.30
N ASP A 225 17.09 -5.52 30.71
CA ASP A 225 16.28 -4.51 31.41
C ASP A 225 16.06 -3.17 30.65
N GLU A 226 16.36 -3.10 29.35
CA GLU A 226 16.11 -1.92 28.51
C GLU A 226 15.14 -2.23 27.36
N TYR A 227 14.06 -1.47 27.29
CA TYR A 227 12.92 -1.76 26.42
C TYR A 227 12.39 -0.53 25.70
N ALA A 228 11.91 -0.70 24.47
CA ALA A 228 11.01 0.24 23.81
C ALA A 228 9.57 -0.27 23.95
N ASP A 229 8.82 0.33 24.88
CA ASP A 229 7.47 -0.09 25.26
C ASP A 229 6.39 0.79 24.63
N THR A 230 5.41 0.19 23.96
CA THR A 230 4.21 0.90 23.48
C THR A 230 2.97 0.38 24.20
N TYR A 231 2.39 1.21 25.06
CA TYR A 231 1.20 0.86 25.83
C TYR A 231 -0.07 1.25 25.11
N TYR A 232 -1.08 0.39 25.19
CA TYR A 232 -2.43 0.61 24.69
C TYR A 232 -3.38 0.65 25.88
N VAL A 233 -3.91 1.84 26.18
CA VAL A 233 -4.67 2.09 27.39
C VAL A 233 -6.15 2.19 27.03
N TYR A 234 -6.94 1.29 27.61
CA TYR A 234 -8.37 1.22 27.37
C TYR A 234 -9.13 1.87 28.51
N ASN A 235 -10.20 2.58 28.17
CA ASN A 235 -11.11 3.12 29.18
C ASN A 235 -12.03 2.05 29.78
N GLU A 236 -12.83 2.48 30.75
CA GLU A 236 -13.80 1.67 31.50
C GLU A 236 -14.89 1.07 30.59
N PHE A 237 -15.02 1.57 29.35
CA PHE A 237 -15.91 1.06 28.30
C PHE A 237 -15.22 0.14 27.28
N ASN A 238 -13.97 -0.27 27.53
CA ASN A 238 -13.12 -1.09 26.66
C ASN A 238 -12.74 -0.41 25.33
N GLN A 239 -12.80 0.92 25.26
CA GLN A 239 -12.39 1.70 24.09
C GLN A 239 -10.94 2.16 24.26
N LEU A 240 -10.14 2.12 23.19
CA LEU A 240 -8.75 2.57 23.23
C LEU A 240 -8.72 4.09 23.47
N ALA A 241 -8.32 4.55 24.66
CA ALA A 241 -8.33 5.96 25.01
C ALA A 241 -6.98 6.63 24.77
N PHE A 242 -5.88 5.91 25.03
CA PHE A 242 -4.52 6.39 24.78
C PHE A 242 -3.66 5.31 24.13
N VAL A 243 -2.74 5.75 23.28
CA VAL A 243 -1.52 4.99 22.99
C VAL A 243 -0.33 5.81 23.52
N VAL A 244 0.49 5.17 24.36
CA VAL A 244 1.67 5.77 24.98
C VAL A 244 2.91 5.16 24.33
N PRO A 245 3.58 5.88 23.41
CA PRO A 245 4.75 5.39 22.69
C PRO A 245 6.00 5.23 23.57
N PRO A 246 7.08 4.59 23.06
CA PRO A 246 8.29 4.29 23.82
C PRO A 246 8.88 5.48 24.57
N LEU A 247 9.08 6.62 23.91
CA LEU A 247 9.65 7.81 24.53
C LEU A 247 8.76 8.39 25.65
N ALA A 248 7.45 8.26 25.53
CA ALA A 248 6.50 8.68 26.56
C ALA A 248 6.47 7.69 27.74
N SER A 249 6.57 6.39 27.46
CA SER A 249 6.42 5.32 28.45
C SER A 249 7.49 5.32 29.56
N ILE A 250 8.70 5.78 29.22
CA ILE A 250 9.82 5.87 30.15
C ILE A 250 9.75 7.08 31.07
N ARG A 251 8.85 8.04 30.79
CA ARG A 251 8.71 9.25 31.59
C ARG A 251 7.93 8.97 32.87
N GLY A 252 8.53 9.25 34.01
CA GLY A 252 7.87 9.12 35.32
C GLY A 252 6.73 10.13 35.55
N ASP A 253 6.70 11.24 34.79
CA ASP A 253 5.71 12.30 34.90
C ASP A 253 4.55 12.20 33.89
N ILE A 254 4.52 11.18 33.01
CA ILE A 254 3.59 11.14 31.86
C ILE A 254 2.11 11.19 32.26
N VAL A 255 1.75 10.63 33.41
CA VAL A 255 0.39 10.64 33.96
C VAL A 255 -0.07 12.06 34.32
N ALA A 256 0.79 12.85 34.96
CA ALA A 256 0.45 14.20 35.43
C ALA A 256 0.73 15.29 34.37
N ASN A 257 1.55 14.99 33.36
CA ASN A 257 2.03 15.97 32.39
C ASN A 257 1.20 15.95 31.09
N THR A 258 0.08 16.68 31.07
CA THR A 258 -0.79 16.78 29.89
C THR A 258 -0.11 17.40 28.68
N VAL A 259 0.89 18.28 28.88
CA VAL A 259 1.69 18.84 27.77
C VAL A 259 2.46 17.72 27.05
N LYS A 260 3.09 16.80 27.80
CA LYS A 260 3.79 15.65 27.21
C LYS A 260 2.84 14.61 26.63
N GLN A 261 1.61 14.49 27.16
CA GLN A 261 0.57 13.68 26.52
C GLN A 261 0.21 14.24 25.14
N ASP A 262 0.09 15.56 24.99
CA ASP A 262 -0.21 16.21 23.72
C ASP A 262 0.96 16.13 22.72
N GLU A 263 2.20 16.15 23.23
CA GLU A 263 3.41 16.10 22.40
C GLU A 263 3.78 14.68 21.94
N LEU A 264 3.43 13.65 22.71
CA LEU A 264 3.94 12.29 22.51
C LEU A 264 2.87 11.18 22.44
N CYS A 265 1.67 11.38 22.98
CA CYS A 265 0.65 10.33 23.04
C CYS A 265 -0.46 10.51 22.00
N TYR A 266 -1.05 9.40 21.58
CA TYR A 266 -2.29 9.41 20.80
C TYR A 266 -3.47 9.40 21.77
N GLN A 267 -4.50 10.19 21.49
CA GLN A 267 -5.65 10.34 22.38
C GLN A 267 -6.94 10.22 21.59
N TYR A 268 -7.93 9.53 22.16
CA TYR A 268 -9.17 9.16 21.48
C TYR A 268 -10.40 9.42 22.36
N SER A 269 -11.45 9.94 21.73
CA SER A 269 -12.75 10.18 22.34
C SER A 269 -13.87 9.58 21.50
N TYR A 270 -14.85 8.97 22.15
CA TYR A 270 -15.94 8.25 21.53
C TYR A 270 -17.30 8.83 21.92
N ASP A 271 -18.29 8.79 21.02
CA ASP A 271 -19.65 9.18 21.38
C ASP A 271 -20.39 8.10 22.18
N GLY A 272 -21.64 8.39 22.56
CA GLY A 272 -22.55 7.44 23.23
C GLY A 272 -22.78 6.12 22.47
N ARG A 273 -22.38 6.03 21.19
CA ARG A 273 -22.46 4.85 20.34
C ARG A 273 -21.09 4.19 20.15
N GLY A 274 -20.03 4.65 20.81
CA GLY A 274 -18.69 4.10 20.64
C GLY A 274 -18.08 4.35 19.28
N ARG A 275 -18.56 5.33 18.50
CA ARG A 275 -17.89 5.79 17.29
C ARG A 275 -16.76 6.72 17.69
N LEU A 276 -15.61 6.67 17.01
CA LEU A 276 -14.53 7.63 17.25
C LEU A 276 -14.98 9.01 16.76
N VAL A 277 -14.99 10.00 17.64
CA VAL A 277 -15.54 11.33 17.34
C VAL A 277 -14.56 12.47 17.54
N GLU A 278 -13.52 12.22 18.32
CA GLU A 278 -12.35 13.09 18.39
C GLU A 278 -11.10 12.24 18.47
N LYS A 279 -10.04 12.68 17.79
CA LYS A 279 -8.71 12.13 17.97
C LYS A 279 -7.66 13.22 18.00
N LYS A 280 -6.52 12.92 18.63
CA LYS A 280 -5.37 13.82 18.68
C LYS A 280 -4.11 12.99 18.50
N LEU A 281 -3.34 13.33 17.47
CA LEU A 281 -2.04 12.74 17.20
C LEU A 281 -0.94 13.54 17.94
N PRO A 282 0.20 12.90 18.29
CA PRO A 282 1.31 13.57 18.94
C PRO A 282 1.79 14.80 18.16
N GLY A 283 1.84 15.97 18.80
CA GLY A 283 2.28 17.22 18.17
C GLY A 283 1.28 17.86 17.20
N LYS A 284 0.07 17.29 17.06
CA LYS A 284 -1.04 17.79 16.25
C LYS A 284 -2.17 18.33 17.13
N GLY A 285 -2.93 19.28 16.61
CA GLY A 285 -4.23 19.68 17.16
C GLY A 285 -5.26 18.55 17.09
N ARG A 286 -6.42 18.75 17.74
CA ARG A 286 -7.49 17.76 17.82
C ARG A 286 -8.31 17.78 16.52
N GLU A 287 -8.69 16.59 16.07
CA GLU A 287 -9.55 16.36 14.91
C GLU A 287 -10.91 15.85 15.35
N PHE A 288 -11.94 16.23 14.61
CA PHE A 288 -13.33 15.96 14.93
C PHE A 288 -14.04 15.25 13.78
N MET A 289 -14.94 14.33 14.11
CA MET A 289 -15.73 13.56 13.15
C MET A 289 -17.23 13.72 13.43
N VAL A 290 -18.03 13.83 12.38
CA VAL A 290 -19.50 13.86 12.44
C VAL A 290 -20.08 12.76 11.55
N TYR A 291 -21.04 12.03 12.10
CA TYR A 291 -21.67 10.90 11.43
C TYR A 291 -23.16 11.16 11.21
N ASP A 292 -23.73 10.65 10.12
CA ASP A 292 -25.18 10.66 9.96
C ASP A 292 -25.88 9.54 10.73
N LYS A 293 -27.21 9.46 10.57
CA LYS A 293 -28.05 8.42 11.17
C LYS A 293 -27.85 7.03 10.55
N GLN A 294 -27.16 6.93 9.41
CA GLN A 294 -26.77 5.68 8.76
C GLN A 294 -25.34 5.24 9.13
N ASP A 295 -24.72 5.89 10.13
CA ASP A 295 -23.34 5.63 10.58
C ASP A 295 -22.25 5.91 9.55
N ARG A 296 -22.55 6.72 8.54
CA ARG A 296 -21.54 7.18 7.59
C ARG A 296 -20.88 8.45 8.10
N LEU A 297 -19.57 8.55 7.91
CA LEU A 297 -18.83 9.78 8.17
C LEU A 297 -19.25 10.82 7.14
N VAL A 298 -19.80 11.95 7.60
CA VAL A 298 -20.32 13.00 6.72
C VAL A 298 -19.56 14.31 6.87
N ALA A 299 -18.82 14.49 7.98
CA ALA A 299 -17.93 15.63 8.13
C ALA A 299 -16.69 15.30 8.95
N THR A 300 -15.58 15.94 8.62
CA THR A 300 -14.35 15.96 9.40
C THR A 300 -13.81 17.38 9.52
N GLN A 301 -13.18 17.68 10.65
CA GLN A 301 -12.56 18.97 10.89
C GLN A 301 -11.27 18.77 11.65
N ASP A 302 -10.16 19.23 11.07
CA ASP A 302 -8.88 19.32 11.76
C ASP A 302 -8.73 20.67 12.48
N ALA A 303 -7.60 20.88 13.15
CA ALA A 303 -7.39 22.07 13.95
C ALA A 303 -7.29 23.35 13.11
N ASN A 304 -6.71 23.27 11.90
CA ASN A 304 -6.62 24.41 10.99
C ASN A 304 -7.98 24.79 10.39
N LEU A 305 -8.82 23.81 10.06
CA LEU A 305 -10.20 24.01 9.59
C LEU A 305 -11.10 24.54 10.71
N ASN A 306 -10.92 24.05 11.94
CA ASN A 306 -11.64 24.54 13.11
C ASN A 306 -11.35 26.02 13.37
N ALA A 307 -10.09 26.43 13.28
CA ALA A 307 -9.69 27.84 13.41
C ALA A 307 -10.35 28.76 12.35
N LYS A 308 -10.82 28.18 11.23
CA LYS A 308 -11.54 28.87 10.15
C LYS A 308 -13.06 28.70 10.21
N GLY A 309 -13.60 27.94 11.17
CA GLY A 309 -15.03 27.63 11.25
C GLY A 309 -15.53 26.78 10.08
N HIS A 310 -14.68 25.88 9.56
CA HIS A 310 -14.95 25.09 8.37
C HIS A 310 -14.95 23.58 8.65
N TRP A 311 -15.73 22.81 7.88
CA TRP A 311 -15.75 21.34 7.90
C TRP A 311 -15.57 20.79 6.50
N LEU A 312 -14.73 19.76 6.34
CA LEU A 312 -14.79 18.92 5.15
C LEU A 312 -16.05 18.06 5.23
N TYR A 313 -16.82 17.95 4.15
CA TYR A 313 -18.03 17.15 4.09
C TYR A 313 -18.02 16.14 2.94
N THR A 314 -18.80 15.08 3.11
CA THR A 314 -19.09 14.07 2.08
C THR A 314 -20.59 13.84 1.97
N LYS A 315 -21.13 13.85 0.75
CA LYS A 315 -22.51 13.44 0.44
C LYS A 315 -22.51 12.11 -0.32
N TYR A 316 -23.55 11.35 -0.07
CA TYR A 316 -23.74 10.01 -0.61
C TYR A 316 -25.03 9.91 -1.41
N ASP A 317 -25.06 8.99 -2.38
CA ASP A 317 -26.32 8.56 -2.97
C ASP A 317 -27.03 7.50 -2.12
N GLN A 318 -28.22 7.08 -2.58
CA GLN A 318 -29.03 6.05 -1.94
C GLN A 318 -28.34 4.67 -1.79
N PHE A 319 -27.26 4.41 -2.52
CA PHE A 319 -26.46 3.18 -2.44
C PHE A 319 -25.22 3.34 -1.56
N GLY A 320 -25.05 4.49 -0.90
CA GLY A 320 -23.89 4.79 -0.07
C GLY A 320 -22.63 5.11 -0.86
N ARG A 321 -22.74 5.39 -2.17
CA ARG A 321 -21.59 5.80 -3.00
C ARG A 321 -21.32 7.28 -2.80
N VAL A 322 -20.05 7.66 -2.69
CA VAL A 322 -19.66 9.08 -2.60
C VAL A 322 -19.97 9.78 -3.90
N ILE A 323 -20.83 10.79 -3.85
CA ILE A 323 -21.19 11.60 -5.01
C ILE A 323 -20.57 12.99 -4.97
N MET A 324 -20.34 13.56 -3.79
CA MET A 324 -19.88 14.94 -3.66
C MET A 324 -19.02 15.11 -2.42
N THR A 325 -17.96 15.91 -2.55
CA THR A 325 -17.17 16.38 -1.40
C THR A 325 -17.00 17.89 -1.47
N GLY A 326 -16.75 18.51 -0.32
CA GLY A 326 -16.53 19.94 -0.23
C GLY A 326 -16.12 20.41 1.16
N ILE A 327 -16.04 21.72 1.33
CA ILE A 327 -15.90 22.42 2.60
C ILE A 327 -17.20 23.19 2.84
N CYS A 328 -17.78 23.07 4.03
CA CYS A 328 -18.93 23.84 4.47
C CYS A 328 -18.60 24.71 5.68
N LEU A 329 -19.38 25.78 5.85
CA LEU A 329 -19.35 26.58 7.08
C LEU A 329 -19.85 25.74 8.25
N ALA A 330 -19.30 25.95 9.44
CA ALA A 330 -19.80 25.33 10.66
C ALA A 330 -21.24 25.79 10.96
N MET A 331 -22.05 24.86 11.47
CA MET A 331 -23.44 25.10 11.87
C MET A 331 -23.56 25.54 13.34
N GLY A 332 -22.45 25.46 14.07
CA GLY A 332 -22.30 25.87 15.47
C GLY A 332 -20.83 26.04 15.84
N ASN A 333 -20.57 26.21 17.13
CA ASN A 333 -19.24 26.43 17.71
C ASN A 333 -18.62 25.15 18.29
N SER A 334 -19.32 24.02 18.21
CA SER A 334 -18.82 22.74 18.71
C SER A 334 -19.17 21.57 17.80
N ARG A 335 -18.38 20.50 17.89
CA ARG A 335 -18.66 19.22 17.23
C ARG A 335 -20.04 18.66 17.60
N LEU A 336 -20.50 18.86 18.83
CA LEU A 336 -21.83 18.38 19.26
C LEU A 336 -22.96 19.11 18.52
N GLU A 337 -22.83 20.42 18.33
CA GLU A 337 -23.81 21.21 17.57
C GLU A 337 -23.83 20.79 16.09
N GLU A 338 -22.67 20.54 15.49
CA GLU A 338 -22.56 20.02 14.13
C GLU A 338 -23.22 18.62 14.01
N GLN A 339 -22.97 17.75 14.98
CA GLN A 339 -23.58 16.42 15.07
C GLN A 339 -25.11 16.50 15.23
N ASN A 340 -25.61 17.44 16.03
CA ASN A 340 -27.04 17.68 16.21
C ASN A 340 -27.68 18.16 14.90
N TYR A 341 -26.99 19.02 14.14
CA TYR A 341 -27.47 19.47 12.84
C TYR A 341 -27.52 18.31 11.82
N ALA A 342 -26.47 17.50 11.71
CA ALA A 342 -26.47 16.32 10.83
C ALA A 342 -27.62 15.34 11.16
N ASN A 343 -27.95 15.17 12.44
CA ASN A 343 -29.06 14.32 12.88
C ASN A 343 -30.45 14.80 12.39
N THR A 344 -30.60 16.06 11.97
CA THR A 344 -31.86 16.58 11.44
C THR A 344 -32.16 16.11 10.00
N LYS A 345 -31.18 15.56 9.27
CA LYS A 345 -31.28 15.31 7.81
C LYS A 345 -31.90 13.97 7.39
N GLY A 346 -32.58 13.28 8.32
CA GLY A 346 -33.28 12.03 8.03
C GLY A 346 -32.37 10.96 7.43
N SER A 347 -32.73 10.45 6.24
CA SER A 347 -31.96 9.43 5.51
C SER A 347 -30.64 9.96 4.94
N ASN A 348 -30.47 11.27 4.78
CA ASN A 348 -29.22 11.89 4.33
C ASN A 348 -28.66 11.32 3.00
N ASN A 349 -29.53 11.02 2.04
CA ASN A 349 -29.16 10.50 0.72
C ASN A 349 -29.62 11.44 -0.38
N GLU A 350 -28.82 11.54 -1.42
CA GLU A 350 -29.15 12.33 -2.60
C GLU A 350 -29.45 11.44 -3.82
N THR A 351 -30.32 11.90 -4.71
CA THR A 351 -30.75 11.17 -5.90
C THR A 351 -30.35 11.91 -7.18
N ARG A 352 -30.07 11.17 -8.25
CA ARG A 352 -29.78 11.72 -9.58
C ARG A 352 -30.93 12.63 -10.06
N SER A 353 -30.59 13.79 -10.60
CA SER A 353 -31.53 14.73 -11.25
C SER A 353 -31.25 14.82 -12.75
N SER A 354 -32.29 15.04 -13.55
CA SER A 354 -32.18 15.29 -15.01
C SER A 354 -31.90 16.77 -15.33
N SER A 355 -32.01 17.66 -14.35
CA SER A 355 -31.72 19.10 -14.47
C SER A 355 -30.72 19.54 -13.40
N VAL A 356 -30.04 20.66 -13.66
CA VAL A 356 -29.16 21.30 -12.68
C VAL A 356 -30.00 21.75 -11.49
N VAL A 357 -29.68 21.26 -10.29
CA VAL A 357 -30.37 21.61 -9.05
C VAL A 357 -29.72 22.82 -8.38
N VAL A 358 -28.39 22.86 -8.37
CA VAL A 358 -27.59 23.98 -7.87
C VAL A 358 -26.36 24.17 -8.75
N ASN A 359 -25.83 25.38 -8.80
CA ASN A 359 -24.55 25.66 -9.43
C ASN A 359 -23.53 26.08 -8.35
N TYR A 360 -22.43 25.34 -8.24
CA TYR A 360 -21.32 25.69 -7.37
C TYR A 360 -20.11 26.11 -8.19
N SER A 361 -19.69 27.38 -8.05
CA SER A 361 -18.50 27.90 -8.74
C SER A 361 -18.49 27.60 -10.25
N GLY A 362 -19.64 27.73 -10.93
CA GLY A 362 -19.80 27.42 -12.36
C GLY A 362 -20.16 25.97 -12.66
N MET A 363 -20.03 25.04 -11.70
CA MET A 363 -20.36 23.63 -11.87
C MET A 363 -21.84 23.33 -11.57
N GLY A 364 -22.59 22.92 -12.60
CA GLY A 364 -23.97 22.44 -12.43
C GLY A 364 -24.02 21.06 -11.77
N VAL A 365 -24.70 20.96 -10.63
CA VAL A 365 -24.89 19.70 -9.90
C VAL A 365 -26.23 19.07 -10.28
N TYR A 366 -26.16 17.82 -10.73
CA TYR A 366 -27.31 17.01 -11.18
C TYR A 366 -27.71 15.97 -10.13
N TYR A 367 -27.72 16.36 -8.86
CA TYR A 367 -28.19 15.54 -7.74
C TYR A 367 -29.13 16.40 -6.89
N SER A 368 -30.07 15.77 -6.18
CA SER A 368 -30.71 16.46 -5.07
C SER A 368 -29.60 16.91 -4.11
N VAL A 369 -29.73 18.11 -3.55
CA VAL A 369 -28.76 18.64 -2.57
C VAL A 369 -29.44 19.38 -1.41
N ALA A 370 -30.77 19.45 -1.44
CA ALA A 370 -31.54 20.28 -0.52
C ALA A 370 -31.77 19.61 0.84
N GLN A 371 -31.72 18.28 0.91
CA GLN A 371 -32.16 17.52 2.08
C GLN A 371 -31.01 16.87 2.86
N GLY A 372 -29.90 16.51 2.21
CA GLY A 372 -28.74 15.96 2.90
C GLY A 372 -27.91 17.01 3.63
N TYR A 373 -27.08 16.56 4.56
CA TYR A 373 -25.99 17.33 5.17
C TYR A 373 -24.84 17.55 4.16
N PRO A 374 -24.16 18.71 4.21
CA PRO A 374 -24.68 19.97 4.71
C PRO A 374 -25.77 20.46 3.76
N GLN A 375 -26.62 21.38 4.23
CA GLN A 375 -27.57 22.04 3.35
C GLN A 375 -26.82 22.87 2.30
N TYR A 376 -27.37 22.92 1.08
CA TYR A 376 -26.65 23.43 -0.08
C TYR A 376 -26.16 24.88 0.06
N ASP A 377 -26.86 25.73 0.82
CA ASP A 377 -26.53 27.15 1.08
C ASP A 377 -25.36 27.33 2.06
N LYS A 378 -24.88 26.24 2.65
CA LYS A 378 -23.76 26.23 3.60
C LYS A 378 -22.47 25.72 3.00
N VAL A 379 -22.52 25.21 1.77
CA VAL A 379 -21.32 24.81 1.02
C VAL A 379 -20.49 26.05 0.73
N TYR A 380 -19.30 26.10 1.32
CA TYR A 380 -18.34 27.20 1.19
C TYR A 380 -17.45 26.99 -0.03
N ASN A 381 -16.87 25.79 -0.17
CA ASN A 381 -16.04 25.43 -1.31
C ASN A 381 -16.39 24.02 -1.79
N PHE A 382 -16.79 23.88 -3.04
CA PHE A 382 -17.10 22.60 -3.64
C PHE A 382 -15.83 21.94 -4.20
N LEU A 383 -15.58 20.64 -3.95
CA LEU A 383 -14.30 20.00 -4.23
C LEU A 383 -14.37 18.88 -5.29
N SER A 384 -15.38 18.02 -5.25
CA SER A 384 -15.53 16.94 -6.25
C SER A 384 -16.97 16.50 -6.47
N LEU A 385 -17.21 15.90 -7.65
CA LEU A 385 -18.50 15.37 -8.10
C LEU A 385 -18.30 14.04 -8.85
N ASN A 386 -18.96 12.97 -8.41
CA ASN A 386 -18.89 11.66 -9.04
C ASN A 386 -20.24 11.24 -9.63
N TYR A 387 -20.18 10.57 -10.78
CA TYR A 387 -21.32 10.06 -11.51
C TYR A 387 -21.19 8.55 -11.69
N TYR A 388 -22.33 7.88 -11.56
CA TYR A 388 -22.46 6.45 -11.73
C TYR A 388 -23.65 6.16 -12.63
N ASP A 389 -23.69 4.92 -13.14
CA ASP A 389 -24.81 4.34 -13.89
C ASP A 389 -24.97 4.89 -15.32
N THR A 390 -25.04 6.21 -15.50
CA THR A 390 -25.12 6.89 -16.80
C THR A 390 -24.11 8.02 -16.90
N TYR A 391 -23.74 8.44 -18.11
CA TYR A 391 -22.84 9.57 -18.28
C TYR A 391 -23.57 10.89 -17.99
N PRO A 392 -22.89 11.91 -17.44
CA PRO A 392 -23.49 13.21 -17.19
C PRO A 392 -23.75 13.99 -18.50
N VAL A 393 -24.69 14.94 -18.46
CA VAL A 393 -24.94 15.87 -19.57
C VAL A 393 -23.64 16.64 -19.89
N GLY A 394 -23.32 16.74 -21.18
CA GLY A 394 -22.08 17.37 -21.65
C GLY A 394 -20.84 16.49 -21.55
N ALA A 395 -20.98 15.19 -21.26
CA ALA A 395 -19.91 14.22 -21.46
C ALA A 395 -19.52 14.14 -22.96
N PRO A 396 -18.25 13.81 -23.28
CA PRO A 396 -17.84 13.54 -24.65
C PRO A 396 -18.66 12.41 -25.28
N ASP A 397 -18.77 12.42 -26.61
CA ASP A 397 -19.44 11.37 -27.37
C ASP A 397 -18.89 9.98 -27.00
N ILE A 398 -19.80 9.05 -26.68
CA ILE A 398 -19.44 7.69 -26.32
C ILE A 398 -19.06 6.95 -27.61
N PRO A 399 -17.80 6.51 -27.77
CA PRO A 399 -17.40 5.78 -28.96
C PRO A 399 -18.14 4.44 -29.03
N SER A 400 -18.55 4.00 -30.23
CA SER A 400 -19.19 2.69 -30.41
C SER A 400 -18.20 1.52 -30.30
N GLN A 401 -16.93 1.77 -30.63
CA GLN A 401 -15.83 0.83 -30.51
C GLN A 401 -14.53 1.54 -30.11
N ILE A 402 -13.67 0.83 -29.38
CA ILE A 402 -12.31 1.25 -29.05
C ILE A 402 -11.38 0.11 -29.46
N LEU A 403 -10.40 0.40 -30.34
CA LEU A 403 -9.42 -0.58 -30.86
C LEU A 403 -10.04 -1.91 -31.38
N GLY A 404 -11.26 -1.83 -31.90
CA GLY A 404 -12.03 -2.96 -32.44
C GLY A 404 -13.00 -3.62 -31.47
N ASP A 405 -12.91 -3.32 -30.16
CA ASP A 405 -13.82 -3.85 -29.15
C ASP A 405 -15.05 -2.96 -28.97
N SER A 406 -16.23 -3.56 -28.88
CA SER A 406 -17.48 -2.83 -28.63
C SER A 406 -17.51 -2.21 -27.23
N VAL A 407 -17.92 -0.94 -27.16
CA VAL A 407 -18.09 -0.22 -25.90
C VAL A 407 -19.48 -0.47 -25.32
N LEU A 408 -19.54 -0.63 -24.00
CA LEU A 408 -20.76 -0.86 -23.25
C LEU A 408 -21.67 0.39 -23.29
N PRO A 409 -22.95 0.27 -23.71
CA PRO A 409 -23.86 1.41 -23.76
C PRO A 409 -24.34 1.82 -22.37
N GLU A 410 -24.83 3.06 -22.25
CA GLU A 410 -25.34 3.57 -20.97
C GLU A 410 -26.71 3.00 -20.58
N ASN A 411 -27.49 2.53 -21.57
CA ASN A 411 -28.82 1.97 -21.36
C ASN A 411 -28.97 0.61 -22.07
N THR A 412 -30.00 -0.14 -21.69
CA THR A 412 -30.27 -1.48 -22.21
C THR A 412 -31.20 -1.49 -23.42
N GLN A 413 -31.42 -0.35 -24.10
CA GLN A 413 -32.37 -0.30 -25.23
C GLN A 413 -31.92 -1.22 -26.38
N ASN A 414 -30.61 -1.34 -26.61
CA ASN A 414 -30.01 -2.16 -27.68
C ASN A 414 -28.93 -3.13 -27.18
N SER A 415 -28.89 -3.43 -25.88
CA SER A 415 -27.90 -4.31 -25.26
C SER A 415 -28.47 -4.99 -24.01
N THR A 416 -28.04 -6.22 -23.75
CA THR A 416 -28.39 -6.96 -22.52
C THR A 416 -27.67 -6.45 -21.28
N SER A 417 -26.66 -5.58 -21.46
CA SER A 417 -25.82 -5.02 -20.40
C SER A 417 -25.63 -3.52 -20.61
N SER A 418 -25.47 -2.77 -19.53
CA SER A 418 -25.19 -1.33 -19.56
C SER A 418 -24.22 -0.92 -18.47
N THR A 419 -23.83 0.37 -18.45
CA THR A 419 -22.98 0.94 -17.39
C THR A 419 -23.63 1.04 -16.01
N LYS A 420 -24.83 0.47 -15.80
CA LYS A 420 -25.52 0.49 -14.50
C LYS A 420 -24.65 -0.16 -13.42
N GLY A 421 -24.44 0.55 -12.32
CA GLY A 421 -23.57 0.16 -11.21
C GLY A 421 -22.09 0.58 -11.37
N LEU A 422 -21.67 1.06 -12.54
CA LEU A 422 -20.29 1.46 -12.81
C LEU A 422 -20.09 2.98 -12.64
N PRO A 423 -18.89 3.43 -12.20
CA PRO A 423 -18.53 4.84 -12.25
C PRO A 423 -18.35 5.28 -13.71
N THR A 424 -18.99 6.36 -14.11
CA THR A 424 -18.99 6.85 -15.49
C THR A 424 -18.18 8.13 -15.63
N ALA A 425 -18.23 9.01 -14.62
CA ALA A 425 -17.45 10.24 -14.61
C ALA A 425 -17.05 10.71 -13.19
N SER A 426 -15.93 11.43 -13.10
CA SER A 426 -15.48 12.08 -11.87
C SER A 426 -14.90 13.46 -12.19
N TYR A 427 -15.42 14.49 -11.52
CA TYR A 427 -14.99 15.88 -11.68
C TYR A 427 -14.30 16.33 -10.40
N ILE A 428 -13.08 16.83 -10.54
CA ILE A 428 -12.23 17.19 -9.40
C ILE A 428 -11.75 18.62 -9.60
N LYS A 429 -11.99 19.46 -8.60
CA LYS A 429 -11.61 20.87 -8.61
C LYS A 429 -10.16 21.05 -8.17
N ASN A 430 -9.52 22.08 -8.69
CA ASN A 430 -8.25 22.58 -8.18
C ASN A 430 -8.46 23.26 -6.81
N THR A 431 -7.50 23.13 -5.90
CA THR A 431 -7.64 23.54 -4.49
C THR A 431 -7.31 25.00 -4.25
N GLU A 432 -6.37 25.56 -5.00
CA GLU A 432 -5.79 26.87 -4.71
C GLU A 432 -6.57 28.02 -5.37
N ALA A 433 -6.64 29.15 -4.66
CA ALA A 433 -7.48 30.29 -5.08
C ALA A 433 -7.05 30.95 -6.39
N SER A 434 -5.80 30.71 -6.82
CA SER A 434 -5.25 31.22 -8.08
C SER A 434 -5.84 30.55 -9.32
N ASP A 435 -6.42 29.34 -9.19
CA ASP A 435 -7.02 28.61 -10.30
C ASP A 435 -8.08 27.61 -9.79
N TYR A 436 -9.35 27.90 -10.09
CA TYR A 436 -10.48 27.02 -9.76
C TYR A 436 -10.92 26.12 -10.92
N GLY A 437 -10.00 25.81 -11.84
CA GLY A 437 -10.20 24.87 -12.92
C GLY A 437 -10.64 23.47 -12.44
N TRP A 438 -11.11 22.68 -13.39
CA TRP A 438 -11.65 21.34 -13.15
C TRP A 438 -10.98 20.32 -14.05
N THR A 439 -10.59 19.19 -13.47
CA THR A 439 -10.32 17.98 -14.25
C THR A 439 -11.58 17.13 -14.34
N ARG A 440 -11.94 16.68 -15.55
CA ARG A 440 -13.13 15.86 -15.79
C ARG A 440 -12.72 14.53 -16.40
N ASN A 441 -12.93 13.46 -15.65
CA ASN A 441 -12.58 12.11 -16.05
C ASN A 441 -13.84 11.36 -16.50
N TYR A 442 -13.73 10.63 -17.60
CA TYR A 442 -14.74 9.72 -18.13
C TYR A 442 -14.12 8.34 -18.33
N THR A 443 -14.86 7.28 -18.01
CA THR A 443 -14.38 5.89 -18.18
C THR A 443 -15.34 5.12 -19.08
N TYR A 444 -14.78 4.46 -20.09
CA TYR A 444 -15.49 3.62 -21.05
C TYR A 444 -15.13 2.16 -20.84
N TYR A 445 -16.14 1.30 -20.95
CA TYR A 445 -16.04 -0.12 -20.63
C TYR A 445 -16.28 -0.99 -21.85
N ASP A 446 -15.67 -2.16 -21.91
CA ASP A 446 -16.05 -3.19 -22.87
C ASP A 446 -17.36 -3.88 -22.45
N ILE A 447 -17.88 -4.76 -23.30
CA ILE A 447 -19.10 -5.55 -23.01
C ILE A 447 -18.99 -6.47 -21.77
N LYS A 448 -17.79 -6.64 -21.19
CA LYS A 448 -17.54 -7.40 -19.95
C LYS A 448 -17.43 -6.47 -18.72
N GLY A 449 -17.60 -5.16 -18.89
CA GLY A 449 -17.49 -4.16 -17.83
C GLY A 449 -16.05 -3.82 -17.45
N ARG A 450 -15.06 -4.16 -18.29
CA ARG A 450 -13.64 -3.81 -18.05
C ARG A 450 -13.34 -2.44 -18.64
N PRO A 451 -12.63 -1.54 -17.92
CA PRO A 451 -12.27 -0.24 -18.47
C PRO A 451 -11.30 -0.41 -19.63
N ILE A 452 -11.71 -0.02 -20.83
CA ILE A 452 -10.90 -0.06 -22.06
C ILE A 452 -10.59 1.32 -22.62
N GLY A 453 -11.24 2.37 -22.09
CA GLY A 453 -10.98 3.75 -22.46
C GLY A 453 -11.12 4.70 -21.27
N THR A 454 -10.28 5.72 -21.21
CA THR A 454 -10.46 6.87 -20.33
C THR A 454 -10.29 8.16 -21.11
N TYR A 455 -11.06 9.18 -20.76
CA TYR A 455 -10.92 10.53 -21.29
C TYR A 455 -10.84 11.49 -20.11
N SER A 456 -9.69 12.13 -19.90
CA SER A 456 -9.44 13.15 -18.89
C SER A 456 -9.36 14.51 -19.58
N ILE A 457 -10.34 15.38 -19.40
CA ILE A 457 -10.22 16.79 -19.78
C ILE A 457 -9.51 17.50 -18.62
N ASN A 458 -8.35 18.07 -18.90
CA ASN A 458 -7.54 18.73 -17.87
C ASN A 458 -8.05 20.15 -17.55
N HIS A 459 -7.53 20.74 -16.47
CA HIS A 459 -7.95 22.05 -15.98
C HIS A 459 -7.65 23.22 -16.94
N LEU A 460 -6.79 23.02 -17.94
CA LEU A 460 -6.43 24.01 -18.97
C LEU A 460 -7.30 23.89 -20.24
N GLY A 461 -8.18 22.87 -20.30
CA GLY A 461 -9.09 22.62 -21.42
C GLY A 461 -8.56 21.66 -22.49
N GLY A 462 -7.30 21.20 -22.41
CA GLY A 462 -6.83 20.06 -23.20
C GLY A 462 -7.25 18.73 -22.60
N TYR A 463 -6.66 17.62 -23.06
CA TYR A 463 -7.04 16.29 -22.60
C TYR A 463 -5.93 15.26 -22.64
N THR A 464 -6.14 14.18 -21.89
CA THR A 464 -5.45 12.89 -22.05
C THR A 464 -6.49 11.80 -22.25
N LYS A 465 -6.40 11.09 -23.37
CA LYS A 465 -7.27 9.96 -23.71
C LYS A 465 -6.42 8.70 -23.78
N THR A 466 -6.78 7.67 -23.01
CA THR A 466 -6.10 6.37 -23.06
C THR A 466 -7.07 5.31 -23.52
N GLU A 467 -6.69 4.54 -24.52
CA GLU A 467 -7.46 3.45 -25.10
C GLU A 467 -6.63 2.17 -25.02
N SER A 468 -7.25 1.04 -24.69
CA SER A 468 -6.53 -0.22 -24.50
C SER A 468 -7.25 -1.38 -25.16
N LYS A 469 -6.47 -2.21 -25.84
CA LYS A 469 -6.89 -3.52 -26.32
C LYS A 469 -6.39 -4.56 -25.35
N LEU A 470 -7.32 -5.32 -24.79
CA LEU A 470 -7.01 -6.32 -23.76
C LEU A 470 -7.13 -7.72 -24.34
N ASP A 471 -6.28 -8.64 -23.87
CA ASP A 471 -6.53 -10.07 -24.07
C ASP A 471 -7.78 -10.52 -23.29
N PHE A 472 -8.10 -11.81 -23.38
CA PHE A 472 -9.25 -12.35 -22.64
C PHE A 472 -9.05 -12.26 -21.12
N GLY A 473 -7.82 -12.45 -20.63
CA GLY A 473 -7.43 -12.34 -19.22
C GLY A 473 -7.41 -10.91 -18.65
N GLY A 474 -7.46 -9.88 -19.51
CA GLY A 474 -7.39 -8.47 -19.14
C GLY A 474 -5.99 -7.85 -19.19
N ALA A 475 -4.99 -8.57 -19.72
CA ALA A 475 -3.66 -8.02 -19.96
C ALA A 475 -3.67 -7.13 -21.21
N PRO A 476 -3.06 -5.93 -21.17
CA PRO A 476 -3.03 -5.04 -22.32
C PRO A 476 -2.14 -5.64 -23.41
N GLN A 477 -2.66 -5.75 -24.63
CA GLN A 477 -1.89 -6.08 -25.84
C GLN A 477 -1.41 -4.80 -26.55
N MET A 478 -2.24 -3.76 -26.51
CA MET A 478 -1.94 -2.45 -27.05
C MET A 478 -2.57 -1.38 -26.16
N VAL A 479 -1.86 -0.27 -25.94
CA VAL A 479 -2.38 0.94 -25.30
C VAL A 479 -2.05 2.11 -26.20
N ILE A 480 -3.04 2.96 -26.47
CA ILE A 480 -2.86 4.23 -27.19
C ILE A 480 -3.21 5.36 -26.23
N THR A 481 -2.25 6.24 -25.97
CA THR A 481 -2.45 7.48 -25.21
C THR A 481 -2.35 8.66 -26.13
N LYS A 482 -3.41 9.47 -26.18
CA LYS A 482 -3.48 10.73 -26.93
C LYS A 482 -3.52 11.89 -25.96
N HIS A 483 -2.72 12.92 -26.21
CA HIS A 483 -2.55 13.99 -25.25
C HIS A 483 -2.46 15.37 -25.91
N LYS A 484 -3.11 16.34 -25.27
CA LYS A 484 -3.02 17.77 -25.54
C LYS A 484 -2.99 18.53 -24.21
N ARG A 485 -2.11 19.51 -24.10
CA ARG A 485 -2.12 20.44 -22.96
C ARG A 485 -3.27 21.44 -23.07
N LEU A 486 -3.39 22.14 -24.19
CA LEU A 486 -4.54 22.97 -24.58
C LEU A 486 -5.28 22.36 -25.77
N GLU A 487 -6.55 22.71 -25.96
CA GLU A 487 -7.34 22.22 -27.10
C GLU A 487 -6.70 22.56 -28.46
N THR A 488 -6.04 23.72 -28.54
CA THR A 488 -5.32 24.20 -29.75
C THR A 488 -3.94 23.57 -29.95
N ASP A 489 -3.40 22.86 -28.95
CA ASP A 489 -2.07 22.27 -29.06
C ASP A 489 -2.08 21.08 -30.02
N THR A 490 -0.90 20.79 -30.57
CA THR A 490 -0.70 19.60 -31.41
C THR A 490 -0.90 18.35 -30.57
N GLU A 491 -1.77 17.46 -31.03
CA GLU A 491 -2.00 16.17 -30.36
C GLU A 491 -0.76 15.31 -30.44
N ARG A 492 -0.33 14.78 -29.29
CA ARG A 492 0.70 13.75 -29.18
C ARG A 492 0.05 12.39 -29.04
N VAL A 493 0.59 11.40 -29.74
CA VAL A 493 0.06 10.03 -29.73
C VAL A 493 1.16 9.07 -29.33
N ILE A 494 0.96 8.36 -28.23
CA ILE A 494 1.84 7.29 -27.77
C ILE A 494 1.14 5.96 -28.02
N THR A 495 1.82 5.05 -28.70
CA THR A 495 1.34 3.67 -28.89
C THR A 495 2.31 2.71 -28.21
N GLU A 496 1.78 1.90 -27.31
CA GLU A 496 2.51 0.86 -26.62
C GLU A 496 2.00 -0.52 -27.02
N ASN A 497 2.91 -1.44 -27.31
CA ASN A 497 2.59 -2.82 -27.68
C ASN A 497 3.24 -3.78 -26.70
N PHE A 498 2.48 -4.79 -26.27
CA PHE A 498 2.92 -5.76 -25.28
C PHE A 498 2.77 -7.17 -25.84
N THR A 499 3.81 -7.98 -25.64
CA THR A 499 3.75 -9.41 -25.92
C THR A 499 4.05 -10.20 -24.68
N TYR A 500 3.34 -11.31 -24.52
CA TYR A 500 3.46 -12.18 -23.36
C TYR A 500 3.69 -13.61 -23.79
N ASP A 501 4.31 -14.40 -22.91
CA ASP A 501 4.42 -15.83 -23.11
C ASP A 501 3.06 -16.55 -22.91
N HIS A 502 3.08 -17.88 -22.84
CA HIS A 502 1.87 -18.70 -22.67
C HIS A 502 1.23 -18.60 -21.28
N GLN A 503 1.91 -18.01 -20.28
CA GLN A 503 1.42 -17.81 -18.91
C GLN A 503 1.19 -16.32 -18.57
N ASN A 504 1.11 -15.45 -19.58
CA ASN A 504 0.94 -14.00 -19.43
C ASN A 504 2.10 -13.28 -18.67
N ARG A 505 3.34 -13.79 -18.76
CA ARG A 505 4.54 -13.04 -18.35
C ARG A 505 5.00 -12.12 -19.49
N LEU A 506 5.32 -10.86 -19.19
CA LEU A 506 5.66 -9.85 -20.19
C LEU A 506 7.00 -10.17 -20.85
N LEU A 507 6.99 -10.51 -22.14
CA LEU A 507 8.20 -10.79 -22.92
C LEU A 507 8.78 -9.53 -23.55
N VAL A 508 7.95 -8.73 -24.22
CA VAL A 508 8.39 -7.53 -24.92
C VAL A 508 7.40 -6.40 -24.69
N HIS A 509 7.90 -5.23 -24.36
CA HIS A 509 7.15 -3.97 -24.31
C HIS A 509 7.80 -2.98 -25.26
N LYS A 510 7.01 -2.49 -26.20
CA LYS A 510 7.41 -1.51 -27.20
C LYS A 510 6.65 -0.22 -27.01
N HIS A 511 7.26 0.87 -27.44
CA HIS A 511 6.75 2.22 -27.30
C HIS A 511 7.04 3.02 -28.57
N GLN A 512 6.04 3.76 -29.03
CA GLN A 512 6.14 4.63 -30.20
C GLN A 512 5.53 5.98 -29.86
N VAL A 513 6.24 7.06 -30.19
CA VAL A 513 5.77 8.44 -30.02
C VAL A 513 5.50 9.02 -31.40
N ASP A 514 4.28 9.53 -31.60
CA ASP A 514 3.77 10.08 -32.84
C ASP A 514 4.05 9.14 -34.04
N GLY A 515 4.74 9.64 -35.07
CA GLY A 515 5.19 8.86 -36.22
C GLY A 515 6.64 8.39 -36.15
N ASN A 516 7.30 8.50 -34.99
CA ASN A 516 8.71 8.11 -34.83
C ASN A 516 8.86 6.58 -34.92
N PRO A 517 10.09 6.07 -35.12
CA PRO A 517 10.33 4.62 -35.07
C PRO A 517 9.84 3.99 -33.76
N GLU A 518 9.25 2.81 -33.87
CA GLU A 518 8.89 1.99 -32.71
C GLU A 518 10.16 1.54 -31.98
N GLU A 519 10.21 1.80 -30.68
CA GLU A 519 11.34 1.46 -29.81
C GLU A 519 10.96 0.29 -28.91
N ILE A 520 11.90 -0.65 -28.71
CA ILE A 520 11.73 -1.74 -27.77
C ILE A 520 12.27 -1.28 -26.42
N LEU A 521 11.37 -0.90 -25.51
CA LEU A 521 11.77 -0.47 -24.16
C LEU A 521 12.43 -1.63 -23.42
N VAL A 522 11.78 -2.80 -23.42
CA VAL A 522 12.26 -3.96 -22.70
C VAL A 522 11.95 -5.29 -23.40
N GLN A 523 12.90 -6.22 -23.31
CA GLN A 523 12.71 -7.64 -23.58
C GLN A 523 13.13 -8.45 -22.34
N ASN A 524 12.20 -9.17 -21.72
CA ASN A 524 12.48 -9.98 -20.54
C ASN A 524 12.73 -11.44 -20.91
N LYS A 525 13.68 -12.05 -20.20
CA LYS A 525 13.87 -13.49 -20.12
C LYS A 525 13.68 -13.92 -18.68
N TYR A 526 12.94 -15.00 -18.49
CA TYR A 526 12.60 -15.55 -17.17
C TYR A 526 13.29 -16.89 -16.95
N ASN A 527 13.74 -17.13 -15.71
CA ASN A 527 14.20 -18.45 -15.29
C ASN A 527 13.00 -19.39 -15.03
N GLU A 528 13.28 -20.68 -14.78
CA GLU A 528 12.23 -21.69 -14.58
C GLU A 528 11.35 -21.46 -13.33
N LEU A 529 11.77 -20.58 -12.42
CA LEU A 529 11.03 -20.12 -11.25
C LEU A 529 10.15 -18.88 -11.52
N SER A 530 10.07 -18.44 -12.78
CA SER A 530 9.35 -17.23 -13.22
C SER A 530 9.92 -15.91 -12.70
N GLN A 531 11.20 -15.86 -12.35
CA GLN A 531 11.91 -14.62 -12.01
C GLN A 531 12.61 -14.07 -13.26
N VAL A 532 12.70 -12.74 -13.41
CA VAL A 532 13.46 -12.13 -14.51
C VAL A 532 14.93 -12.45 -14.29
N GLU A 533 15.56 -13.18 -15.22
CA GLU A 533 17.00 -13.48 -15.19
C GLU A 533 17.80 -12.52 -16.07
N ASN A 534 17.18 -12.02 -17.14
CA ASN A 534 17.79 -11.05 -18.04
C ASN A 534 16.74 -10.07 -18.55
N LYS A 535 17.13 -8.80 -18.64
CA LYS A 535 16.35 -7.72 -19.22
C LYS A 535 17.18 -7.02 -20.30
N LYS A 536 16.78 -7.09 -21.55
CA LYS A 536 17.37 -6.26 -22.62
C LYS A 536 16.61 -4.94 -22.69
N VAL A 537 17.31 -3.82 -22.69
CA VAL A 537 16.73 -2.48 -22.62
C VAL A 537 17.14 -1.64 -23.82
N GLY A 538 16.14 -1.00 -24.44
CA GLY A 538 16.27 -0.08 -25.57
C GLY A 538 16.64 -0.72 -26.91
N GLY A 539 16.47 0.05 -27.99
CA GLY A 539 16.81 -0.28 -29.37
C GLY A 539 15.59 -0.51 -30.28
N VAL A 540 15.79 -0.34 -31.59
CA VAL A 540 14.75 -0.53 -32.64
C VAL A 540 14.71 -1.94 -33.24
N SER A 541 15.57 -2.85 -32.75
CA SER A 541 15.63 -4.23 -33.25
C SER A 541 15.91 -5.22 -32.12
N MET A 542 15.27 -6.38 -32.16
CA MET A 542 15.35 -7.41 -31.11
C MET A 542 16.79 -7.89 -30.83
N GLY A 543 17.64 -7.90 -31.86
CA GLY A 543 19.02 -8.40 -31.79
C GLY A 543 20.05 -7.40 -31.27
N SER A 544 19.73 -6.11 -31.20
CA SER A 544 20.69 -5.04 -30.91
C SER A 544 20.20 -4.11 -29.80
N PRO A 545 20.06 -4.60 -28.56
CA PRO A 545 19.64 -3.76 -27.46
C PRO A 545 20.73 -2.76 -27.06
N LEU A 546 20.36 -1.67 -26.36
CA LEU A 546 21.36 -0.73 -25.83
C LEU A 546 22.14 -1.33 -24.67
N GLN A 547 21.43 -2.02 -23.78
CA GLN A 547 21.97 -2.71 -22.62
C GLN A 547 21.27 -4.05 -22.44
N SER A 548 21.95 -4.98 -21.78
CA SER A 548 21.37 -6.24 -21.32
C SER A 548 21.69 -6.36 -19.85
N ILE A 549 20.72 -6.64 -19.00
CA ILE A 549 20.83 -6.50 -17.56
C ILE A 549 20.56 -7.86 -16.95
N ASP A 550 21.54 -8.41 -16.26
CA ASP A 550 21.49 -9.75 -15.67
C ASP A 550 21.09 -9.67 -14.20
N TYR A 551 20.12 -10.50 -13.78
CA TYR A 551 19.61 -10.51 -12.40
C TYR A 551 19.86 -11.86 -11.74
N LYS A 552 20.20 -11.85 -10.44
CA LYS A 552 20.32 -13.06 -9.61
C LYS A 552 19.54 -12.90 -8.31
N TYR A 553 19.12 -14.04 -7.76
CA TYR A 553 18.34 -14.12 -6.53
C TYR A 553 18.91 -15.21 -5.62
N ASN A 554 18.62 -15.13 -4.33
CA ASN A 554 18.83 -16.23 -3.39
C ASN A 554 17.61 -17.17 -3.35
N ILE A 555 17.72 -18.25 -2.57
CA ILE A 555 16.66 -19.26 -2.34
C ILE A 555 15.34 -18.69 -1.80
N ARG A 556 15.37 -17.53 -1.10
CA ARG A 556 14.19 -16.82 -0.59
C ARG A 556 13.59 -15.85 -1.62
N GLY A 557 14.16 -15.79 -2.82
CA GLY A 557 13.73 -14.90 -3.90
C GLY A 557 14.19 -13.45 -3.75
N TRP A 558 15.08 -13.15 -2.80
CA TRP A 558 15.66 -11.81 -2.67
C TRP A 558 16.69 -11.57 -3.76
N MET A 559 16.65 -10.40 -4.40
CA MET A 559 17.62 -10.04 -5.43
C MET A 559 19.00 -9.87 -4.80
N THR A 560 20.00 -10.56 -5.35
CA THR A 560 21.39 -10.50 -4.87
C THR A 560 22.30 -9.78 -5.84
N GLN A 561 21.89 -9.59 -7.10
CA GLN A 561 22.78 -9.01 -8.11
C GLN A 561 22.01 -8.40 -9.29
N ILE A 562 22.49 -7.25 -9.79
CA ILE A 562 22.18 -6.61 -11.08
C ILE A 562 23.51 -6.40 -11.80
N ASN A 563 23.80 -7.19 -12.84
CA ASN A 563 25.13 -7.28 -13.47
C ASN A 563 26.26 -7.56 -12.44
N ASP A 564 27.48 -7.83 -12.90
CA ASP A 564 28.61 -8.00 -11.96
C ASP A 564 29.34 -6.66 -11.73
N PRO A 565 29.30 -6.08 -10.51
CA PRO A 565 30.01 -4.84 -10.23
C PRO A 565 31.54 -4.98 -10.30
N VAL A 566 32.09 -6.19 -10.13
CA VAL A 566 33.54 -6.43 -10.23
C VAL A 566 34.01 -6.44 -11.68
N SER A 567 33.14 -6.86 -12.61
CA SER A 567 33.48 -6.95 -14.03
C SER A 567 32.29 -6.55 -14.90
N LEU A 568 32.25 -5.27 -15.26
CA LEU A 568 31.12 -4.69 -16.00
C LEU A 568 30.99 -5.23 -17.43
N ASN A 569 32.03 -5.77 -18.08
CA ASN A 569 31.92 -6.43 -19.41
C ASN A 569 31.05 -5.69 -20.46
N GLY A 570 31.20 -4.37 -20.56
CA GLY A 570 30.43 -3.51 -21.48
C GLY A 570 29.06 -3.05 -20.97
N LYS A 571 28.66 -3.45 -19.76
CA LYS A 571 27.52 -2.88 -19.03
C LYS A 571 27.91 -1.51 -18.45
N LEU A 572 26.93 -0.63 -18.29
CA LEU A 572 27.16 0.70 -17.69
C LEU A 572 27.09 0.71 -16.16
N PHE A 573 26.44 -0.29 -15.55
CA PHE A 573 26.21 -0.36 -14.11
C PHE A 573 26.21 -1.81 -13.62
N GLY A 574 26.75 -2.03 -12.41
CA GLY A 574 26.70 -3.29 -11.68
C GLY A 574 26.43 -3.07 -10.20
N TYR A 575 25.70 -4.00 -9.58
CA TYR A 575 25.20 -3.90 -8.22
C TYR A 575 25.09 -5.30 -7.58
N LYS A 576 25.57 -5.48 -6.36
CA LYS A 576 25.48 -6.75 -5.63
C LYS A 576 25.05 -6.50 -4.19
N VAL A 577 24.00 -7.21 -3.77
CA VAL A 577 23.42 -7.14 -2.42
C VAL A 577 23.79 -8.41 -1.67
N LYS A 578 24.38 -8.26 -0.48
CA LYS A 578 24.75 -9.37 0.40
C LYS A 578 23.98 -9.27 1.70
N TYR A 579 23.35 -10.38 2.05
CA TYR A 579 22.52 -10.51 3.24
C TYR A 579 23.29 -11.28 4.31
N THR A 580 23.51 -12.57 4.07
CA THR A 580 24.11 -13.50 5.03
C THR A 580 25.62 -13.65 4.89
N ASP A 581 26.20 -13.17 3.78
CA ASP A 581 27.58 -13.38 3.36
C ASP A 581 28.35 -12.08 3.04
N PRO A 582 28.33 -11.06 3.91
CA PRO A 582 29.13 -9.84 3.70
C PRO A 582 30.63 -10.17 3.70
N VAL A 583 31.42 -9.38 2.97
CA VAL A 583 32.87 -9.58 2.88
C VAL A 583 33.54 -9.19 4.19
N TYR A 584 33.06 -8.13 4.84
CA TYR A 584 33.58 -7.64 6.11
C TYR A 584 32.64 -7.94 7.28
N SER A 585 32.49 -9.22 7.60
CA SER A 585 31.59 -9.71 8.66
C SER A 585 31.91 -9.18 10.07
N SER A 586 33.11 -8.66 10.30
CA SER A 586 33.51 -7.99 11.55
C SER A 586 32.97 -6.56 11.68
N ILE A 587 32.64 -5.91 10.56
CA ILE A 587 32.06 -4.56 10.51
C ILE A 587 30.54 -4.68 10.39
N SER A 588 30.09 -5.45 9.40
CA SER A 588 28.68 -5.74 9.15
C SER A 588 28.43 -7.24 9.23
N PRO A 589 27.91 -7.76 10.35
CA PRO A 589 27.55 -9.16 10.47
C PRO A 589 26.44 -9.54 9.49
N GLY A 590 26.48 -10.78 8.99
CA GLY A 590 25.43 -11.32 8.13
C GLY A 590 24.04 -11.22 8.77
N LYS A 591 23.04 -10.90 7.95
CA LYS A 591 21.65 -10.66 8.35
C LYS A 591 20.73 -11.72 7.77
N PHE A 592 19.87 -12.27 8.61
CA PHE A 592 18.98 -13.36 8.27
C PHE A 592 17.50 -12.92 8.24
N ASN A 593 17.17 -11.81 8.90
CA ASN A 593 15.80 -11.29 9.01
C ASN A 593 15.34 -10.40 7.82
N GLY A 594 16.16 -10.32 6.76
CA GLY A 594 15.91 -9.53 5.56
C GLY A 594 16.55 -8.13 5.52
N ASN A 595 17.25 -7.71 6.58
CA ASN A 595 18.14 -6.55 6.48
C ASN A 595 19.32 -6.83 5.55
N ILE A 596 19.85 -5.79 4.92
CA ILE A 596 20.99 -5.90 4.00
C ILE A 596 22.27 -5.63 4.78
N ALA A 597 23.22 -6.55 4.73
CA ALA A 597 24.48 -6.38 5.44
C ALA A 597 25.47 -5.52 4.64
N GLU A 598 25.54 -5.73 3.32
CA GLU A 598 26.54 -5.09 2.47
C GLU A 598 26.03 -4.91 1.04
N ILE A 599 26.40 -3.80 0.41
CA ILE A 599 26.10 -3.52 -1.00
C ILE A 599 27.41 -3.15 -1.71
N ASP A 600 27.67 -3.78 -2.86
CA ASP A 600 28.73 -3.41 -3.80
C ASP A 600 28.13 -2.80 -5.06
N TRP A 601 28.75 -1.76 -5.62
CA TRP A 601 28.35 -1.24 -6.92
C TRP A 601 29.51 -0.65 -7.72
N ASN A 602 29.34 -0.58 -9.04
CA ASN A 602 30.30 0.03 -9.95
C ASN A 602 29.58 0.64 -11.15
N MET A 603 30.18 1.67 -11.76
CA MET A 603 29.64 2.39 -12.92
C MET A 603 30.74 2.52 -13.97
N SER A 604 30.42 2.38 -15.26
CA SER A 604 31.42 2.39 -16.33
C SER A 604 32.14 3.73 -16.51
N THR A 605 31.54 4.84 -16.07
CA THR A 605 32.10 6.20 -16.20
C THR A 605 33.26 6.47 -15.24
N VAL A 606 33.21 5.90 -14.04
CA VAL A 606 34.23 6.07 -13.00
C VAL A 606 35.09 4.81 -12.84
N ASN A 607 34.50 3.65 -13.13
CA ASN A 607 35.10 2.31 -13.06
C ASN A 607 35.89 2.07 -11.77
N ASN A 608 35.22 2.27 -10.64
CA ASN A 608 35.75 2.09 -9.30
C ASN A 608 34.69 1.36 -8.47
N LEU A 609 35.02 0.17 -7.99
CA LEU A 609 34.17 -0.62 -7.11
C LEU A 609 33.97 0.12 -5.79
N LYS A 610 32.71 0.33 -5.41
CA LYS A 610 32.29 0.98 -4.16
C LYS A 610 31.51 -0.01 -3.32
N ARG A 611 31.56 0.17 -2.00
CA ARG A 611 30.89 -0.66 -1.02
C ARG A 611 30.29 0.17 0.10
N TYR A 612 29.12 -0.26 0.57
CA TYR A 612 28.60 0.11 1.87
C TYR A 612 28.47 -1.12 2.77
N ASN A 613 28.89 -0.99 4.03
CA ASN A 613 28.66 -1.97 5.09
C ASN A 613 27.65 -1.37 6.09
N TYR A 614 26.54 -2.05 6.34
CA TYR A 614 25.46 -1.52 7.18
C TYR A 614 25.39 -2.19 8.55
N THR A 615 25.22 -1.38 9.60
CA THR A 615 24.92 -1.88 10.95
C THR A 615 23.58 -1.37 11.43
N TYR A 616 22.95 -2.14 12.32
CA TYR A 616 21.62 -1.84 12.83
C TYR A 616 21.56 -2.07 14.33
N ASP A 617 20.70 -1.31 15.00
CA ASP A 617 20.36 -1.56 16.39
C ASP A 617 19.34 -2.71 16.55
N LYS A 618 18.99 -3.03 17.80
CA LYS A 618 18.02 -4.08 18.15
C LYS A 618 16.58 -3.78 17.75
N LEU A 619 16.29 -2.56 17.31
CA LEU A 619 14.99 -2.16 16.76
C LEU A 619 14.96 -2.24 15.22
N ASN A 620 16.05 -2.73 14.59
CA ASN A 620 16.30 -2.80 13.16
C ASN A 620 16.42 -1.43 12.47
N ARG A 621 16.91 -0.42 13.20
CA ARG A 621 17.19 0.93 12.67
C ARG A 621 18.65 1.03 12.25
N LEU A 622 18.94 1.71 11.15
CA LEU A 622 20.29 1.86 10.60
C LEU A 622 21.15 2.73 11.52
N THR A 623 22.27 2.23 12.03
CA THR A 623 23.15 3.01 12.92
C THR A 623 24.42 3.49 12.24
N ASP A 624 24.94 2.72 11.28
CA ASP A 624 26.16 3.05 10.53
C ASP A 624 26.04 2.51 9.10
N ALA A 625 26.46 3.33 8.14
CA ALA A 625 26.73 2.94 6.77
C ALA A 625 28.19 3.32 6.45
N GLU A 626 29.09 2.35 6.54
CA GLU A 626 30.52 2.56 6.32
C GLU A 626 30.86 2.42 4.84
N TYR A 627 31.37 3.49 4.23
CA TYR A 627 31.76 3.54 2.82
C TYR A 627 33.18 3.03 2.60
N ALA A 628 33.36 2.22 1.57
CA ALA A 628 34.65 1.70 1.15
C ALA A 628 34.81 1.68 -0.38
N GLU A 629 36.06 1.76 -0.84
CA GLU A 629 36.45 1.54 -2.23
C GLU A 629 37.46 0.38 -2.28
N PRO A 630 36.98 -0.89 -2.38
CA PRO A 630 37.80 -2.07 -2.11
C PRO A 630 39.09 -2.20 -2.92
N GLU A 631 39.16 -1.57 -4.09
CA GLU A 631 40.29 -1.66 -5.02
C GLU A 631 41.33 -0.53 -4.85
N LYS A 632 41.13 0.39 -3.89
CA LYS A 632 42.08 1.47 -3.58
C LYS A 632 43.11 1.04 -2.55
N THR A 633 44.23 1.77 -2.48
CA THR A 633 45.29 1.57 -1.48
C THR A 633 44.78 1.64 -0.04
N ASN A 634 43.81 2.52 0.23
CA ASN A 634 43.05 2.54 1.48
C ASN A 634 41.59 2.14 1.15
N PRO A 635 41.22 0.86 1.29
CA PRO A 635 39.86 0.40 1.02
C PRO A 635 38.80 1.09 1.88
N HIS A 636 39.09 1.30 3.17
CA HIS A 636 38.17 1.94 4.11
C HIS A 636 38.47 3.44 4.21
N ASN A 637 38.30 4.13 3.08
CA ASN A 637 38.54 5.57 3.00
C ASN A 637 37.46 6.41 3.69
N LYS A 638 36.29 5.83 3.98
CA LYS A 638 35.19 6.45 4.72
C LYS A 638 34.66 7.74 4.09
N ASN A 639 34.85 7.86 2.77
CA ASN A 639 34.56 9.10 2.04
C ASN A 639 33.12 9.55 2.21
N PHE A 640 32.16 8.62 2.31
CA PHE A 640 30.73 8.89 2.38
C PHE A 640 30.06 8.11 3.52
N ASP A 641 30.75 7.99 4.66
CA ASP A 641 30.19 7.38 5.88
C ASP A 641 28.96 8.16 6.34
N GLU A 642 27.96 7.44 6.85
CA GLU A 642 26.79 8.01 7.54
C GLU A 642 26.57 7.29 8.88
N ARG A 643 26.42 8.06 9.97
CA ARG A 643 26.26 7.50 11.33
C ARG A 643 25.14 8.19 12.08
N LEU A 644 24.27 7.38 12.69
CA LEU A 644 23.02 7.85 13.30
C LEU A 644 22.86 7.36 14.74
N ILE A 645 22.25 8.20 15.57
CA ILE A 645 21.74 7.86 16.90
C ILE A 645 20.29 8.30 16.96
N TYR A 646 19.44 7.51 17.61
CA TYR A 646 18.00 7.78 17.71
C TYR A 646 17.52 7.86 19.15
N ASP A 647 16.41 8.59 19.38
CA ASP A 647 15.60 8.41 20.58
C ASP A 647 14.73 7.13 20.51
N LEU A 648 13.93 6.85 21.53
CA LEU A 648 13.09 5.64 21.58
C LEU A 648 11.90 5.64 20.61
N ASN A 649 11.47 6.81 20.10
CA ASN A 649 10.43 6.91 19.08
C ASN A 649 11.02 6.86 17.65
N GLY A 650 12.35 6.77 17.49
CA GLY A 650 12.97 6.82 16.17
C GLY A 650 13.04 8.23 15.59
N ASN A 651 13.14 9.25 16.44
CA ASN A 651 13.66 10.53 15.99
C ASN A 651 15.20 10.45 15.96
N ILE A 652 15.83 10.90 14.87
CA ILE A 652 17.29 11.04 14.78
C ILE A 652 17.73 12.08 15.82
N ALA A 653 18.57 11.69 16.78
CA ALA A 653 19.17 12.60 17.75
C ALA A 653 20.49 13.20 17.24
N PHE A 654 21.29 12.38 16.53
CA PHE A 654 22.54 12.80 15.92
C PHE A 654 22.72 12.17 14.53
N LEU A 655 23.25 12.96 13.60
CA LEU A 655 23.67 12.51 12.28
C LEU A 655 25.08 13.04 11.98
N LYS A 656 26.00 12.15 11.65
CA LYS A 656 27.34 12.51 11.15
C LYS A 656 27.52 11.97 9.75
N ARG A 657 28.03 12.81 8.86
CA ARG A 657 28.40 12.42 7.49
C ARG A 657 29.81 12.86 7.17
N ASN A 658 30.49 12.04 6.38
CA ASN A 658 31.73 12.41 5.72
C ASN A 658 31.48 12.64 4.23
N ALA A 659 32.23 13.54 3.62
CA ALA A 659 32.31 13.67 2.17
C ALA A 659 33.76 13.96 1.75
N LEU A 660 34.04 13.90 0.46
CA LEU A 660 35.19 14.59 -0.11
C LEU A 660 34.83 16.08 -0.26
N PRO A 661 35.59 17.00 0.35
CA PRO A 661 35.28 18.42 0.27
C PRO A 661 35.50 18.94 -1.16
N VAL A 662 34.88 20.07 -1.50
CA VAL A 662 34.99 20.73 -2.82
C VAL A 662 36.44 21.00 -3.20
N PHE A 663 37.26 21.38 -2.21
CA PHE A 663 38.69 21.61 -2.36
C PHE A 663 39.47 20.63 -1.48
N GLY A 664 40.08 19.62 -2.11
CA GLY A 664 40.88 18.61 -1.43
C GLY A 664 40.61 17.20 -1.95
N SER A 665 41.43 16.25 -1.54
CA SER A 665 41.30 14.83 -1.90
C SER A 665 41.17 13.91 -0.68
N THR A 666 41.07 14.49 0.52
CA THR A 666 40.98 13.76 1.78
C THR A 666 39.57 13.90 2.32
N SER A 667 38.98 12.76 2.72
CA SER A 667 37.67 12.76 3.35
C SER A 667 37.68 13.58 4.64
N THR A 668 36.65 14.39 4.82
CA THR A 668 36.41 15.18 6.03
C THR A 668 34.99 14.94 6.51
N GLN A 669 34.78 15.09 7.81
CA GLN A 669 33.42 15.21 8.33
C GLN A 669 32.79 16.48 7.76
N VAL A 670 31.63 16.36 7.15
CA VAL A 670 30.89 17.48 6.56
C VAL A 670 29.68 17.85 7.40
N ASP A 671 29.18 16.89 8.18
CA ASP A 671 28.05 17.08 9.09
C ASP A 671 28.36 16.56 10.49
N ASP A 672 28.00 17.34 11.49
CA ASP A 672 27.91 16.95 12.90
C ASP A 672 26.62 17.55 13.48
N LEU A 673 25.50 16.94 13.06
CA LEU A 673 24.16 17.45 13.32
C LEU A 673 23.64 16.89 14.64
N GLU A 674 23.27 17.79 15.54
CA GLU A 674 22.47 17.49 16.73
C GLU A 674 21.04 18.02 16.56
N TYR A 675 20.06 17.14 16.73
CA TYR A 675 18.65 17.44 16.53
C TYR A 675 17.98 17.70 17.88
N LYS A 676 17.32 18.85 18.01
CA LYS A 676 16.55 19.24 19.20
C LYS A 676 15.06 19.13 18.92
N TYR A 677 14.30 18.54 19.83
CA TYR A 677 12.89 18.25 19.64
C TYR A 677 11.98 18.87 20.70
N ILE A 678 10.77 19.23 20.28
CA ILE A 678 9.61 19.42 21.15
C ILE A 678 8.61 18.31 20.82
N GLY A 679 8.51 17.32 21.71
CA GLY A 679 7.82 16.07 21.39
C GLY A 679 8.53 15.34 20.24
N ASN A 680 7.80 15.11 19.14
CA ASN A 680 8.36 14.55 17.91
C ASN A 680 8.68 15.60 16.82
N ARG A 681 8.38 16.89 17.07
CA ARG A 681 8.64 17.99 16.13
C ARG A 681 10.08 18.47 16.23
N LEU A 682 10.76 18.65 15.09
CA LEU A 682 12.12 19.18 15.04
C LEU A 682 12.08 20.66 15.41
N ASN A 683 12.70 21.05 16.51
CA ASN A 683 12.72 22.45 16.90
C ASN A 683 13.95 23.19 16.37
N GLN A 684 15.10 22.52 16.31
CA GLN A 684 16.37 23.13 15.91
C GLN A 684 17.36 22.02 15.52
N VAL A 685 18.27 22.34 14.59
CA VAL A 685 19.42 21.50 14.24
C VAL A 685 20.69 22.29 14.56
N ILE A 686 21.62 21.72 15.32
CA ILE A 686 22.90 22.34 15.64
C ILE A 686 23.97 21.62 14.80
N GLU A 687 24.66 22.36 13.94
CA GLU A 687 25.71 21.84 13.07
C GLU A 687 27.09 22.29 13.58
N SER A 688 27.97 21.33 13.90
CA SER A 688 29.26 21.60 14.57
C SER A 688 30.51 21.36 13.71
N SER A 689 30.38 20.72 12.55
CA SER A 689 31.45 20.59 11.55
C SER A 689 31.75 21.92 10.86
N LEU A 690 30.72 22.76 10.67
CA LEU A 690 30.81 24.09 10.03
C LEU A 690 31.43 24.02 8.63
N ASN A 691 31.11 22.96 7.88
CA ASN A 691 31.60 22.74 6.53
C ASN A 691 30.46 22.96 5.53
N ASP A 692 30.61 23.95 4.64
CA ASP A 692 29.61 24.33 3.64
C ASP A 692 29.32 23.25 2.59
N THR A 693 30.04 22.13 2.61
CA THR A 693 29.74 20.95 1.78
C THR A 693 28.72 20.00 2.41
N GLY A 694 28.35 20.19 3.68
CA GLY A 694 27.29 19.44 4.35
C GLY A 694 25.98 20.23 4.40
N TYR A 695 25.17 19.93 5.41
CA TYR A 695 23.91 20.58 5.72
C TYR A 695 24.06 22.10 5.84
N GLU A 696 23.13 22.83 5.24
CA GLU A 696 23.23 24.27 5.11
C GLU A 696 22.73 24.96 6.38
N GLY A 697 23.64 25.62 7.10
CA GLY A 697 23.28 26.50 8.21
C GLY A 697 23.24 25.78 9.56
N GLY A 698 22.18 26.03 10.34
CA GLY A 698 22.02 25.51 11.69
C GLY A 698 21.67 26.59 12.72
N ASN A 699 21.26 26.13 13.89
CA ASN A 699 20.91 26.90 15.07
C ASN A 699 19.66 27.81 14.91
N ASN A 700 18.90 27.71 13.82
CA ASN A 700 17.62 28.42 13.68
C ASN A 700 16.44 27.62 14.25
N ILE A 701 15.41 28.35 14.70
CA ILE A 701 14.16 27.76 15.17
C ILE A 701 13.29 27.35 13.97
N ILE A 702 12.78 26.13 14.05
CA ILE A 702 11.81 25.53 13.14
C ILE A 702 10.44 25.54 13.85
N GLU A 703 9.44 26.09 13.17
CA GLU A 703 8.08 26.29 13.68
C GLU A 703 7.05 25.42 12.94
N TYR A 704 5.88 25.22 13.55
CA TYR A 704 4.82 24.36 13.01
C TYR A 704 3.43 24.97 13.16
N ASP A 705 2.51 24.64 12.25
CA ASP A 705 1.09 24.99 12.36
C ASP A 705 0.32 24.07 13.33
N LEU A 706 -1.01 24.29 13.46
CA LEU A 706 -1.86 23.49 14.36
C LEU A 706 -2.05 22.05 13.88
N ASN A 707 -1.81 21.75 12.61
CA ASN A 707 -1.84 20.40 12.06
C ASN A 707 -0.49 19.68 12.15
N GLY A 708 0.55 20.34 12.68
CA GLY A 708 1.89 19.79 12.81
C GLY A 708 2.69 19.84 11.50
N ASN A 709 2.36 20.75 10.58
CA ASN A 709 3.13 20.99 9.37
C ASN A 709 4.23 22.03 9.62
N MET A 710 5.45 21.81 9.13
CA MET A 710 6.58 22.73 9.28
C MET A 710 6.33 24.04 8.51
N ILE A 711 6.33 25.20 9.18
CA ILE A 711 5.99 26.49 8.53
C ILE A 711 7.21 27.35 8.17
N ASN A 712 8.43 26.92 8.48
CA ASN A 712 9.67 27.56 8.04
C ASN A 712 10.86 26.60 8.12
N MET A 713 11.93 26.95 7.41
CA MET A 713 13.20 26.23 7.46
C MET A 713 14.35 27.20 7.21
N LYS A 714 14.61 28.04 8.22
CA LYS A 714 15.51 29.20 8.09
C LYS A 714 16.98 28.83 7.84
N ASP A 715 17.37 27.61 8.21
CA ASP A 715 18.66 27.03 7.84
C ASP A 715 18.86 27.01 6.31
N LYS A 716 17.79 26.72 5.56
CA LYS A 716 17.73 26.83 4.09
C LYS A 716 17.20 28.18 3.59
N GLY A 717 17.18 29.21 4.43
CA GLY A 717 16.64 30.53 4.07
C GLY A 717 15.12 30.56 3.77
N ILE A 718 14.40 29.46 4.02
CA ILE A 718 12.94 29.38 3.85
C ILE A 718 12.29 30.10 5.03
N GLN A 719 11.73 31.28 4.75
CA GLN A 719 11.12 32.15 5.75
C GLN A 719 9.73 31.68 6.14
N THR A 720 8.96 31.19 5.17
CA THR A 720 7.58 30.74 5.33
C THR A 720 7.31 29.55 4.42
N ILE A 721 6.48 28.63 4.92
CA ILE A 721 5.82 27.57 4.18
C ILE A 721 4.33 27.67 4.53
N THR A 722 3.48 27.75 3.50
CA THR A 722 2.03 27.73 3.69
C THR A 722 1.47 26.40 3.19
N TYR A 723 0.35 25.96 3.78
CA TYR A 723 -0.28 24.68 3.46
C TYR A 723 -1.73 24.88 3.05
N ASN A 724 -2.22 24.00 2.18
CA ASN A 724 -3.64 23.92 1.86
C ASN A 724 -4.40 23.05 2.89
N TYR A 725 -5.71 22.85 2.68
CA TYR A 725 -6.55 22.10 3.63
C TYR A 725 -6.23 20.59 3.68
N LEU A 726 -5.46 20.07 2.72
CA LEU A 726 -4.96 18.68 2.74
C LEU A 726 -3.65 18.56 3.51
N SER A 727 -3.14 19.66 4.09
CA SER A 727 -1.79 19.74 4.65
C SER A 727 -0.69 19.46 3.61
N LEU A 728 -0.93 19.80 2.33
CA LEU A 728 0.09 19.80 1.29
C LEU A 728 0.74 21.19 1.17
N PRO A 729 2.07 21.29 0.97
CA PRO A 729 2.75 22.56 0.81
C PRO A 729 2.22 23.34 -0.40
N ASN A 730 1.78 24.57 -0.16
CA ASN A 730 1.20 25.49 -1.14
C ASN A 730 2.23 26.50 -1.65
N THR A 731 2.89 27.23 -0.74
CA THR A 731 3.92 28.21 -1.11
C THR A 731 5.13 28.18 -0.19
N PHE A 732 6.30 28.53 -0.72
CA PHE A 732 7.53 28.76 0.03
C PHE A 732 8.07 30.15 -0.30
N ASP A 733 8.40 30.95 0.71
CA ASP A 733 9.16 32.19 0.51
C ASP A 733 10.60 31.98 0.99
N ILE A 734 11.56 32.18 0.09
CA ILE A 734 12.97 31.89 0.29
C ILE A 734 13.77 33.18 0.16
N VAL A 735 14.60 33.48 1.16
CA VAL A 735 15.50 34.63 1.16
C VAL A 735 16.91 34.15 1.45
N GLN A 736 17.84 34.46 0.54
CA GLN A 736 19.24 34.11 0.65
C GLN A 736 20.09 35.36 0.47
N THR A 737 21.15 35.50 1.27
CA THR A 737 22.13 36.59 1.10
C THR A 737 23.49 35.99 0.81
N THR A 738 23.97 36.18 -0.41
CA THR A 738 25.26 35.67 -0.87
C THR A 738 26.11 36.84 -1.34
N MET A 739 27.35 36.95 -0.84
CA MET A 739 28.27 38.06 -1.16
C MET A 739 27.66 39.47 -0.99
N GLY A 740 26.79 39.66 0.01
CA GLY A 740 26.14 40.94 0.31
C GLY A 740 24.97 41.29 -0.62
N VAL A 741 24.58 40.41 -1.53
CA VAL A 741 23.40 40.55 -2.39
C VAL A 741 22.30 39.64 -1.87
N THR A 742 21.09 40.19 -1.71
CA THR A 742 19.92 39.42 -1.30
C THR A 742 19.15 38.94 -2.52
N PHE A 743 18.86 37.65 -2.53
CA PHE A 743 18.02 37.00 -3.51
C PHE A 743 16.73 36.53 -2.86
N ARG A 744 15.63 36.71 -3.58
CA ARG A 744 14.29 36.31 -3.15
C ARG A 744 13.74 35.35 -4.17
N SER A 745 13.38 34.17 -3.69
CA SER A 745 12.72 33.15 -4.49
C SER A 745 11.39 32.77 -3.86
N ASN A 746 10.41 32.43 -4.68
CA ASN A 746 9.13 31.89 -4.24
C ASN A 746 8.82 30.61 -5.02
N LEU A 747 8.37 29.58 -4.32
CA LEU A 747 7.80 28.36 -4.91
C LEU A 747 6.29 28.37 -4.65
N GLY A 748 5.50 28.01 -5.66
CA GLY A 748 4.06 27.86 -5.58
C GLY A 748 3.61 26.55 -6.22
N TYR A 749 2.65 25.87 -5.61
CA TYR A 749 2.14 24.59 -6.06
C TYR A 749 0.62 24.63 -6.24
N LEU A 750 0.13 23.97 -7.29
CA LEU A 750 -1.31 23.79 -7.53
C LEU A 750 -1.64 22.30 -7.42
N TYR A 751 -2.69 21.97 -6.68
CA TYR A 751 -3.18 20.60 -6.53
C TYR A 751 -4.64 20.48 -6.94
N ARG A 752 -5.03 19.27 -7.31
CA ARG A 752 -6.43 18.83 -7.30
C ARG A 752 -6.87 18.52 -5.88
N ALA A 753 -8.19 18.53 -5.66
CA ALA A 753 -8.79 18.19 -4.37
C ALA A 753 -8.54 16.73 -3.91
N ASP A 754 -8.04 15.86 -4.79
CA ASP A 754 -7.57 14.52 -4.45
C ASP A 754 -6.09 14.47 -4.03
N GLY A 755 -5.41 15.62 -3.99
CA GLY A 755 -3.99 15.76 -3.66
C GLY A 755 -3.02 15.63 -4.84
N THR A 756 -3.51 15.43 -6.07
CA THR A 756 -2.64 15.34 -7.25
C THR A 756 -2.03 16.70 -7.58
N LYS A 757 -0.70 16.79 -7.63
CA LYS A 757 0.01 18.00 -8.07
C LYS A 757 -0.22 18.23 -9.57
N LEU A 758 -0.62 19.44 -9.92
CA LEU A 758 -0.92 19.87 -11.29
C LEU A 758 0.08 20.89 -11.83
N LYS A 759 0.65 21.71 -10.95
CA LYS A 759 1.57 22.76 -11.35
C LYS A 759 2.58 23.08 -10.27
N LYS A 760 3.78 23.47 -10.70
CA LYS A 760 4.81 24.13 -9.90
C LYS A 760 5.16 25.47 -10.55
N ILE A 761 5.39 26.49 -9.73
CA ILE A 761 5.83 27.82 -10.14
C ILE A 761 7.03 28.19 -9.27
N TYR A 762 8.13 28.55 -9.91
CA TYR A 762 9.29 29.17 -9.27
C TYR A 762 9.42 30.60 -9.79
N THR A 763 9.59 31.56 -8.89
CA THR A 763 9.99 32.93 -9.23
C THR A 763 11.23 33.30 -8.46
N GLY A 764 12.19 33.96 -9.11
CA GLY A 764 13.45 34.37 -8.50
C GLY A 764 13.85 35.77 -8.94
N ARG A 765 14.34 36.59 -8.00
CA ARG A 765 14.88 37.93 -8.29
C ARG A 765 16.00 38.31 -7.30
N MET A 766 16.89 39.19 -7.75
CA MET A 766 17.85 39.89 -6.87
C MET A 766 17.22 41.19 -6.32
N ASP A 767 17.61 41.61 -5.11
CA ASP A 767 17.28 42.93 -4.58
C ASP A 767 18.25 43.99 -5.17
N GLY A 768 17.75 45.09 -5.73
CA GLY A 768 18.58 46.17 -6.30
C GLY A 768 17.93 46.97 -7.44
N ARG A 769 18.54 48.11 -7.83
CA ARG A 769 18.08 48.91 -8.98
C ARG A 769 18.35 48.13 -10.29
N GLY A 770 17.30 47.88 -11.08
CA GLY A 770 17.38 47.11 -12.32
C GLY A 770 17.15 45.61 -12.17
N ALA A 771 16.64 45.15 -11.02
CA ALA A 771 16.31 43.76 -10.78
C ALA A 771 15.24 43.22 -11.74
N VAL A 772 15.54 42.09 -12.39
CA VAL A 772 14.62 41.34 -13.25
C VAL A 772 14.13 40.10 -12.49
N THR A 773 12.87 39.71 -12.71
CA THR A 773 12.30 38.49 -12.13
C THR A 773 12.33 37.38 -13.19
N THR A 774 12.93 36.25 -12.84
CA THR A 774 12.83 35.02 -13.64
C THR A 774 11.66 34.19 -13.11
N THR A 775 10.81 33.69 -14.00
CA THR A 775 9.72 32.77 -13.69
C THR A 775 9.92 31.46 -14.42
N ARG A 776 9.84 30.34 -13.71
CA ARG A 776 9.81 28.98 -14.27
C ARG A 776 8.51 28.31 -13.84
N MET A 777 7.81 27.68 -14.77
CA MET A 777 6.60 26.93 -14.46
C MET A 777 6.74 25.51 -15.00
N THR A 778 6.14 24.57 -14.28
CA THR A 778 6.02 23.18 -14.68
C THR A 778 4.57 22.75 -14.56
N ASP A 779 3.94 22.34 -15.66
CA ASP A 779 2.61 21.72 -15.66
C ASP A 779 2.75 20.19 -15.69
N TYR A 780 1.98 19.50 -14.83
CA TYR A 780 1.92 18.05 -14.71
C TYR A 780 0.54 17.56 -15.16
N LEU A 781 0.47 16.87 -16.30
CA LEU A 781 -0.79 16.49 -16.93
C LEU A 781 -0.77 15.00 -17.31
N ASP A 782 -1.30 14.16 -16.43
CA ASP A 782 -1.47 12.71 -16.64
C ASP A 782 -0.17 12.00 -17.12
N GLY A 783 0.98 12.40 -16.57
CA GLY A 783 2.30 11.88 -16.90
C GLY A 783 3.10 12.73 -17.89
N PHE A 784 2.47 13.67 -18.62
CA PHE A 784 3.18 14.62 -19.46
C PHE A 784 3.63 15.82 -18.65
N GLN A 785 4.90 16.19 -18.78
CA GLN A 785 5.48 17.35 -18.11
C GLN A 785 5.80 18.44 -19.13
N TYR A 786 5.36 19.67 -18.85
CA TYR A 786 5.66 20.85 -19.64
C TYR A 786 6.43 21.87 -18.83
N SER A 787 7.41 22.54 -19.44
CA SER A 787 8.12 23.66 -18.85
C SER A 787 7.78 24.96 -19.56
N TYR A 788 7.89 26.06 -18.82
CA TYR A 788 7.86 27.42 -19.34
C TYR A 788 8.88 28.25 -18.57
N ILE A 789 9.66 29.05 -19.30
CA ILE A 789 10.68 29.91 -18.73
C ILE A 789 10.48 31.32 -19.28
N ASP A 790 10.29 32.28 -18.38
CA ASP A 790 10.29 33.71 -18.68
C ASP A 790 11.41 34.37 -17.88
N THR A 791 12.36 34.98 -18.59
CA THR A 791 13.54 35.61 -18.01
C THR A 791 13.38 37.13 -17.89
N GLY A 792 12.22 37.70 -18.25
CA GLY A 792 12.01 39.14 -18.40
C GLY A 792 12.84 39.77 -19.54
N ASP A 793 12.86 41.12 -19.61
CA ASP A 793 13.59 41.92 -20.62
C ASP A 793 15.14 41.81 -20.53
N GLY A 794 15.67 40.82 -19.83
CA GLY A 794 17.11 40.56 -19.70
C GLY A 794 17.40 39.35 -18.81
N PHE A 795 18.14 38.37 -19.35
CA PHE A 795 18.49 37.15 -18.65
C PHE A 795 19.47 37.42 -17.51
N GLN A 796 19.07 37.11 -16.28
CA GLN A 796 19.98 37.04 -15.14
C GLN A 796 19.67 35.81 -14.28
N PRO A 797 20.20 34.62 -14.64
CA PRO A 797 20.06 33.43 -13.82
C PRO A 797 20.72 33.72 -12.47
N CYS A 798 20.11 33.26 -11.39
CA CYS A 798 20.67 33.48 -10.07
C CYS A 798 21.84 32.52 -9.82
N LEU A 799 23.00 32.82 -10.40
CA LEU A 799 24.21 31.99 -10.33
C LEU A 799 24.73 31.77 -8.90
N GLY A 800 24.34 32.62 -7.94
CA GLY A 800 24.68 32.49 -6.52
C GLY A 800 23.51 32.04 -5.62
N CYS A 801 22.35 31.69 -6.20
CA CYS A 801 21.23 31.14 -5.43
C CYS A 801 21.41 29.64 -5.26
N ARG A 802 21.32 29.20 -4.01
CA ARG A 802 21.34 27.77 -3.66
C ARG A 802 20.10 27.03 -4.16
N THR A 803 18.99 27.72 -4.45
CA THR A 803 17.79 27.11 -5.06
C THR A 803 18.05 26.55 -6.46
N GLU A 804 19.06 27.05 -7.18
CA GLU A 804 19.42 26.56 -8.52
C GLU A 804 20.18 25.22 -8.49
N SER A 805 20.53 24.73 -7.30
CA SER A 805 21.14 23.44 -7.06
C SER A 805 20.42 22.65 -5.97
N ALA A 806 19.14 22.96 -5.72
CA ALA A 806 18.34 22.34 -4.65
C ALA A 806 19.05 22.35 -3.29
N PHE A 807 19.78 23.43 -3.02
CA PHE A 807 20.63 23.70 -1.86
C PHE A 807 21.97 22.96 -1.79
N GLU A 808 22.15 21.94 -2.62
CA GLU A 808 23.31 21.06 -2.62
C GLU A 808 24.18 21.32 -3.86
N GLU A 809 24.83 22.48 -3.94
CA GLU A 809 25.64 22.92 -5.11
C GLU A 809 26.79 21.97 -5.46
N GLN A 810 27.20 21.14 -4.52
CA GLN A 810 28.26 20.15 -4.69
C GLN A 810 27.73 18.77 -5.13
N ALA A 811 26.41 18.57 -5.09
CA ALA A 811 25.76 17.34 -5.54
C ALA A 811 24.96 17.53 -6.84
N TYR A 812 24.54 18.75 -7.16
CA TYR A 812 23.73 19.05 -8.34
C TYR A 812 24.27 20.24 -9.15
N GLU A 813 24.25 20.13 -10.47
CA GLU A 813 24.60 21.23 -11.35
C GLU A 813 23.51 22.31 -11.37
N ASN A 814 23.93 23.56 -11.60
CA ASN A 814 23.02 24.70 -11.70
C ASN A 814 22.05 24.52 -12.88
N VAL A 815 20.74 24.69 -12.64
CA VAL A 815 19.67 24.57 -13.66
C VAL A 815 19.90 25.44 -14.90
N GLY A 816 20.62 26.57 -14.76
CA GLY A 816 20.98 27.45 -15.86
C GLY A 816 22.00 26.89 -16.86
N LYS A 817 22.60 25.71 -16.62
CA LYS A 817 23.54 25.07 -17.57
C LYS A 817 22.93 23.91 -18.36
N THR A 818 21.81 23.36 -17.89
CA THR A 818 21.21 22.11 -18.38
C THR A 818 20.02 22.31 -19.31
N PHE A 819 19.44 23.52 -19.40
CA PHE A 819 18.38 23.82 -20.36
C PHE A 819 18.90 24.60 -21.59
N PRO A 820 18.92 23.99 -22.80
CA PRO A 820 19.15 24.74 -24.03
C PRO A 820 17.94 25.66 -24.34
N GLY A 821 18.16 26.97 -24.46
CA GLY A 821 17.12 27.94 -24.80
C GLY A 821 17.13 29.26 -24.01
N LEU A 822 18.23 29.57 -23.31
CA LEU A 822 18.36 30.78 -22.51
C LEU A 822 18.42 32.02 -23.42
N GLY A 823 17.48 32.95 -23.26
CA GLY A 823 17.36 34.17 -24.06
C GLY A 823 16.38 34.10 -25.25
N GLY A 824 15.59 33.03 -25.38
CA GLY A 824 14.48 32.95 -26.33
C GLY A 824 13.21 33.65 -25.84
N THR A 825 12.25 33.88 -26.74
CA THR A 825 10.90 34.34 -26.37
C THR A 825 10.23 33.32 -25.46
N PRO A 826 9.60 33.73 -24.34
CA PRO A 826 8.95 32.80 -23.41
C PRO A 826 7.89 31.93 -24.10
N GLU A 827 8.07 30.61 -24.08
CA GLU A 827 7.17 29.63 -24.70
C GLU A 827 7.01 28.37 -23.84
N TRP A 828 5.87 27.71 -23.97
CA TRP A 828 5.63 26.40 -23.33
C TRP A 828 6.28 25.29 -24.15
N LYS A 829 7.04 24.43 -23.47
CA LYS A 829 7.72 23.27 -24.06
C LYS A 829 7.21 22.00 -23.40
N LEU A 830 6.89 21.00 -24.21
CA LEU A 830 6.67 19.65 -23.72
C LEU A 830 8.05 19.04 -23.45
N ASP A 831 8.33 18.67 -22.20
CA ASP A 831 9.65 18.18 -21.79
C ASP A 831 9.77 16.68 -22.03
N PHE A 832 9.00 15.89 -21.29
CA PHE A 832 9.08 14.43 -21.34
C PHE A 832 7.78 13.75 -20.90
N VAL A 833 7.72 12.45 -21.17
CA VAL A 833 6.75 11.50 -20.62
C VAL A 833 7.50 10.28 -20.06
N PRO A 834 7.16 9.78 -18.86
CA PRO A 834 7.83 8.61 -18.28
C PRO A 834 7.51 7.35 -19.09
N THR A 835 8.46 6.42 -19.07
CA THR A 835 8.32 5.07 -19.65
C THR A 835 8.70 4.02 -18.61
N ALA A 836 8.43 2.74 -18.88
CA ALA A 836 8.74 1.65 -17.95
C ALA A 836 10.24 1.52 -17.59
N GLU A 837 11.14 2.01 -18.45
CA GLU A 837 12.61 1.87 -18.28
C GLU A 837 13.33 3.23 -18.26
N GLY A 838 12.61 4.33 -18.05
CA GLY A 838 13.16 5.70 -18.08
C GLY A 838 12.12 6.72 -18.53
N PHE A 839 12.42 7.52 -19.56
CA PHE A 839 11.49 8.50 -20.13
C PHE A 839 11.80 8.81 -21.60
N TYR A 840 10.82 9.36 -22.32
CA TYR A 840 11.04 9.93 -23.65
C TYR A 840 11.14 11.45 -23.54
N SER A 841 12.28 12.02 -23.95
CA SER A 841 12.50 13.46 -24.00
C SER A 841 12.00 14.02 -25.34
N PHE A 842 10.99 14.89 -25.30
CA PHE A 842 10.46 15.59 -26.47
C PHE A 842 11.37 16.75 -26.90
N THR A 843 12.11 17.35 -25.96
CA THR A 843 13.07 18.42 -26.25
C THR A 843 14.33 17.88 -26.93
N GLU A 844 14.77 16.67 -26.58
CA GLU A 844 15.91 15.99 -27.23
C GLU A 844 15.47 15.03 -28.35
N ASN A 845 14.17 14.78 -28.48
CA ASN A 845 13.56 13.83 -29.41
C ASN A 845 14.20 12.42 -29.34
N ARG A 846 14.39 11.90 -28.13
CA ARG A 846 15.01 10.59 -27.89
C ARG A 846 14.59 9.96 -26.56
N TYR A 847 14.78 8.64 -26.46
CA TYR A 847 14.60 7.88 -25.22
C TYR A 847 15.82 8.00 -24.30
N ILE A 848 15.57 8.24 -23.01
CA ILE A 848 16.54 8.18 -21.93
C ILE A 848 16.19 6.99 -21.04
N TYR A 849 17.11 6.05 -20.90
CA TYR A 849 16.94 4.83 -20.12
C TYR A 849 17.64 4.92 -18.78
N GLN A 850 17.21 4.14 -17.79
CA GLN A 850 17.75 4.18 -16.43
C GLN A 850 18.08 2.79 -15.89
N TYR A 851 19.29 2.65 -15.35
CA TYR A 851 19.58 1.63 -14.35
C TYR A 851 19.03 2.07 -13.00
N ARG A 852 18.27 1.17 -12.36
CA ARG A 852 17.72 1.38 -11.02
C ARG A 852 18.28 0.35 -10.05
N ASP A 853 18.51 0.75 -8.80
CA ASP A 853 18.88 -0.18 -7.73
C ASP A 853 17.65 -0.95 -7.18
N HIS A 854 17.84 -1.73 -6.10
CA HIS A 854 16.78 -2.56 -5.53
C HIS A 854 15.60 -1.79 -4.94
N LEU A 855 15.76 -0.50 -4.66
CA LEU A 855 14.71 0.40 -4.16
C LEU A 855 14.10 1.26 -5.27
N GLY A 856 14.58 1.09 -6.51
CA GLY A 856 14.11 1.85 -7.66
C GLY A 856 14.79 3.21 -7.84
N ASN A 857 15.88 3.50 -7.13
CA ASN A 857 16.62 4.77 -7.28
C ASN A 857 17.34 4.80 -8.62
N ALA A 858 17.27 5.90 -9.36
CA ALA A 858 18.01 6.05 -10.61
C ALA A 858 19.52 6.15 -10.33
N ARG A 859 20.33 5.21 -10.83
CA ARG A 859 21.79 5.18 -10.61
C ARG A 859 22.58 5.66 -11.81
N VAL A 860 22.17 5.22 -13.00
CA VAL A 860 22.79 5.62 -14.27
C VAL A 860 21.70 5.85 -15.31
N SER A 861 21.63 7.05 -15.87
CA SER A 861 20.80 7.36 -17.04
C SER A 861 21.67 7.29 -18.31
N PHE A 862 21.12 6.78 -19.40
CA PHE A 862 21.87 6.61 -20.65
C PHE A 862 20.97 6.67 -21.88
N ALA A 863 21.56 7.04 -23.02
CA ALA A 863 20.87 7.18 -24.30
C ALA A 863 21.83 6.93 -25.48
N LYS A 864 21.29 6.94 -26.70
CA LYS A 864 22.12 7.12 -27.90
C LYS A 864 22.30 8.60 -28.22
N ASN A 865 23.53 8.98 -28.54
CA ASN A 865 23.84 10.33 -29.03
C ASN A 865 23.52 10.47 -30.52
N SER A 866 23.73 11.67 -31.09
CA SER A 866 23.46 11.96 -32.50
C SER A 866 24.26 11.13 -33.51
N THR A 867 25.40 10.57 -33.09
CA THR A 867 26.22 9.64 -33.91
C THR A 867 25.79 8.17 -33.75
N GLY A 868 24.78 7.89 -32.93
CA GLY A 868 24.27 6.56 -32.65
C GLY A 868 25.08 5.77 -31.61
N ALA A 869 26.07 6.40 -30.96
CA ALA A 869 26.88 5.80 -29.90
C ALA A 869 26.16 5.88 -28.54
N LEU A 870 26.40 4.88 -27.69
CA LEU A 870 25.86 4.84 -26.33
C LEU A 870 26.59 5.87 -25.45
N GLU A 871 25.84 6.69 -24.74
CA GLU A 871 26.36 7.67 -23.79
C GLU A 871 25.61 7.62 -22.46
N VAL A 872 26.33 7.85 -21.37
CA VAL A 872 25.74 8.07 -20.04
C VAL A 872 25.36 9.54 -19.93
N THR A 873 24.11 9.83 -19.56
CA THR A 873 23.58 11.20 -19.47
C THR A 873 23.45 11.70 -18.04
N ASP A 874 23.36 10.81 -17.05
CA ASP A 874 23.35 11.16 -15.62
C ASP A 874 23.89 9.99 -14.78
N THR A 875 24.52 10.30 -13.65
CA THR A 875 24.93 9.30 -12.64
C THR A 875 24.59 9.80 -11.24
N ASN A 876 24.09 8.93 -10.36
CA ASN A 876 23.71 9.29 -8.99
C ASN A 876 24.14 8.21 -7.99
N ASN A 877 24.64 8.63 -6.82
CA ASN A 877 25.04 7.77 -5.70
C ASN A 877 24.49 8.37 -4.42
N TYR A 878 23.90 7.56 -3.54
CA TYR A 878 23.16 8.09 -2.41
C TYR A 878 23.75 7.63 -1.09
N TYR A 879 23.80 8.55 -0.13
CA TYR A 879 23.77 8.19 1.29
C TYR A 879 22.49 7.39 1.57
N PRO A 880 22.46 6.55 2.62
CA PRO A 880 21.31 5.71 2.95
C PRO A 880 19.97 6.45 3.00
N PHE A 881 19.91 7.65 3.57
CA PHE A 881 18.68 8.45 3.65
C PHE A 881 18.35 9.26 2.38
N GLY A 882 19.09 9.05 1.28
CA GLY A 882 18.74 9.56 -0.04
C GLY A 882 19.37 10.88 -0.44
N LEU A 883 20.21 11.47 0.42
CA LEU A 883 21.06 12.60 0.01
C LEU A 883 22.06 12.08 -1.04
N ASN A 884 22.27 12.84 -2.11
CA ASN A 884 23.19 12.45 -3.18
C ASN A 884 24.64 12.70 -2.71
N HIS A 885 25.57 11.86 -3.16
CA HIS A 885 26.99 12.04 -2.85
C HIS A 885 27.47 13.36 -3.43
N ILE A 886 28.36 14.00 -2.70
CA ILE A 886 29.04 15.22 -3.14
C ILE A 886 30.23 14.82 -4.01
N GLU A 887 30.33 15.41 -5.20
CA GLU A 887 31.53 15.30 -6.02
C GLU A 887 32.05 16.72 -6.31
N GLY A 888 33.30 17.00 -5.91
CA GLY A 888 33.86 18.35 -5.99
C GLY A 888 33.79 18.96 -7.39
N MET A 889 33.87 20.30 -7.46
CA MET A 889 33.66 21.14 -8.66
C MET A 889 34.46 20.74 -9.93
N LEU A 890 35.50 19.92 -9.79
CA LEU A 890 36.36 19.45 -10.88
C LEU A 890 36.06 17.99 -11.31
N SER A 891 34.98 17.38 -10.80
CA SER A 891 34.59 16.02 -11.21
C SER A 891 34.24 15.98 -12.71
N SER A 892 34.76 14.96 -13.40
CA SER A 892 34.50 14.69 -14.82
C SER A 892 33.33 13.73 -15.04
N SER A 893 32.61 13.37 -13.97
CA SER A 893 31.39 12.58 -14.06
C SER A 893 30.27 13.40 -14.70
N ASN A 894 29.41 12.78 -15.52
CA ASN A 894 28.13 13.38 -15.96
C ASN A 894 27.12 13.41 -14.80
N PHE A 895 27.59 13.72 -13.59
CA PHE A 895 26.83 13.73 -12.35
C PHE A 895 26.17 15.09 -12.20
N GLY A 896 24.88 15.11 -11.86
CA GLY A 896 24.24 16.35 -11.45
C GLY A 896 23.35 17.01 -12.51
N GLY A 897 22.90 16.28 -13.54
CA GLY A 897 21.76 16.74 -14.32
C GLY A 897 20.55 16.93 -13.40
N TYR A 898 20.08 18.16 -13.23
CA TYR A 898 18.88 18.50 -12.46
C TYR A 898 17.61 18.07 -13.23
N TYR A 899 17.45 16.76 -13.40
CA TYR A 899 16.15 16.19 -13.75
C TYR A 899 15.51 15.71 -12.46
N SER A 900 14.43 16.39 -12.13
CA SER A 900 13.45 16.16 -11.07
C SER A 900 13.49 14.76 -10.43
N TYR A 901 13.41 13.66 -11.18
CA TYR A 901 13.14 12.33 -10.62
C TYR A 901 14.41 11.51 -10.30
N LYS A 902 14.72 11.33 -9.01
CA LYS A 902 15.97 10.69 -8.54
C LYS A 902 15.73 9.60 -7.49
N TYR A 903 15.87 9.93 -6.20
CA TYR A 903 15.71 8.99 -5.10
C TYR A 903 14.25 8.50 -5.02
N ASN A 904 14.06 7.18 -4.93
CA ASN A 904 12.79 6.44 -5.09
C ASN A 904 11.95 6.83 -6.31
N GLY A 905 12.57 7.39 -7.34
CA GLY A 905 11.86 7.95 -8.50
C GLY A 905 10.94 9.11 -8.13
N LYS A 906 11.30 9.89 -7.09
CA LYS A 906 10.57 11.08 -6.63
C LYS A 906 11.22 12.35 -7.13
N GLU A 907 10.38 13.38 -7.27
CA GLU A 907 10.84 14.68 -7.75
C GLU A 907 11.53 15.48 -6.65
N LEU A 908 12.80 15.79 -6.83
CA LEU A 908 13.54 16.78 -6.05
C LEU A 908 13.07 18.19 -6.44
N GLN A 909 12.68 18.97 -5.44
CA GLN A 909 12.26 20.36 -5.60
C GLN A 909 13.44 21.32 -5.39
N GLU A 910 13.30 22.55 -5.86
CA GLU A 910 14.29 23.63 -5.68
C GLU A 910 14.52 23.97 -4.19
N SER A 911 13.64 23.51 -3.29
CA SER A 911 13.77 23.60 -1.83
C SER A 911 14.77 22.59 -1.23
N GLY A 912 15.26 21.63 -2.01
CA GLY A 912 16.05 20.49 -1.52
C GLY A 912 15.21 19.32 -1.00
N MET A 913 13.88 19.43 -1.04
CA MET A 913 12.95 18.39 -0.58
C MET A 913 12.45 17.53 -1.73
N TYR A 914 12.26 16.23 -1.50
CA TYR A 914 11.59 15.34 -2.43
C TYR A 914 10.08 15.37 -2.24
N ASP A 915 9.32 15.51 -3.32
CA ASP A 915 7.87 15.40 -3.31
C ASP A 915 7.43 13.94 -3.47
N TYR A 916 6.83 13.38 -2.42
CA TYR A 916 6.30 12.02 -2.42
C TYR A 916 4.79 11.95 -2.73
N GLY A 917 4.11 13.09 -2.82
CA GLY A 917 2.68 13.21 -3.05
C GLY A 917 1.92 13.64 -1.79
N ALA A 918 2.00 12.86 -0.71
CA ALA A 918 1.30 13.21 0.54
C ALA A 918 2.08 14.18 1.45
N ARG A 919 3.41 14.22 1.31
CA ARG A 919 4.35 14.96 2.14
C ARG A 919 5.65 15.25 1.37
N PHE A 920 6.42 16.21 1.86
CA PHE A 920 7.74 16.52 1.34
C PHE A 920 8.82 15.94 2.27
N TYR A 921 9.78 15.24 1.68
CA TYR A 921 10.86 14.55 2.39
C TYR A 921 12.17 15.35 2.32
N MET A 922 12.83 15.56 3.46
CA MET A 922 14.14 16.19 3.57
C MET A 922 15.23 15.11 3.66
N PRO A 923 15.92 14.78 2.55
CA PRO A 923 16.93 13.70 2.53
C PRO A 923 18.19 14.04 3.32
N ASP A 924 18.51 15.34 3.43
CA ASP A 924 19.60 15.90 4.21
C ASP A 924 19.39 15.73 5.73
N LEU A 925 18.12 15.72 6.17
CA LEU A 925 17.75 15.52 7.58
C LEU A 925 17.16 14.14 7.90
N GLY A 926 16.84 13.33 6.89
CA GLY A 926 16.28 11.99 7.05
C GLY A 926 14.83 11.95 7.54
N ARG A 927 13.99 12.96 7.23
CA ARG A 927 12.64 13.07 7.80
C ARG A 927 11.63 13.87 6.97
N TRP A 928 10.35 13.78 7.35
CA TRP A 928 9.24 14.50 6.70
C TRP A 928 9.00 15.92 7.25
N ASP A 929 8.43 16.78 6.40
CA ASP A 929 7.98 18.14 6.74
C ASP A 929 6.66 18.18 7.53
N ALA A 930 5.82 17.16 7.34
CA ALA A 930 4.49 17.05 7.92
C ALA A 930 4.22 15.69 8.58
N ILE A 931 3.19 15.65 9.43
CA ILE A 931 2.74 14.43 10.12
C ILE A 931 2.24 13.41 9.11
N ASP A 932 2.65 12.16 9.29
CA ASP A 932 2.17 11.03 8.51
C ASP A 932 0.63 10.89 8.58
N PRO A 933 -0.09 10.89 7.44
CA PRO A 933 -1.54 10.65 7.41
C PRO A 933 -1.97 9.31 8.04
N LEU A 934 -1.08 8.31 8.11
CA LEU A 934 -1.28 7.02 8.76
C LEU A 934 -0.41 6.82 10.01
N ALA A 935 0.03 7.89 10.69
CA ALA A 935 0.86 7.81 11.90
C ALA A 935 0.29 6.85 12.97
N GLU A 936 -1.04 6.72 13.07
CA GLU A 936 -1.75 5.85 14.01
C GLU A 936 -1.58 4.35 13.72
N LYS A 937 -1.07 3.99 12.53
CA LYS A 937 -0.68 2.62 12.17
C LYS A 937 0.74 2.28 12.64
N MET A 938 1.49 3.28 13.09
CA MET A 938 2.92 3.20 13.39
C MET A 938 3.23 3.83 14.74
N THR A 939 2.35 3.65 15.73
CA THR A 939 2.36 4.38 17.01
C THR A 939 3.63 4.24 17.86
N ARG A 940 4.53 3.31 17.53
CA ARG A 940 5.86 3.22 18.16
C ARG A 940 6.86 4.24 17.61
N HIS A 941 6.62 4.75 16.40
CA HIS A 941 7.49 5.66 15.68
C HIS A 941 7.01 7.11 15.82
N SER A 942 7.95 8.03 15.67
CA SER A 942 7.66 9.44 15.44
C SER A 942 6.72 9.60 14.23
N PRO A 943 5.70 10.47 14.29
CA PRO A 943 4.85 10.78 13.13
C PRO A 943 5.59 11.42 11.95
N TYR A 944 6.88 11.75 12.10
CA TYR A 944 7.75 12.34 11.07
C TYR A 944 8.86 11.38 10.59
N ASN A 945 8.83 10.13 11.04
CA ASN A 945 9.82 9.11 10.72
C ASN A 945 9.79 8.72 9.23
N TYR A 946 10.96 8.52 8.63
CA TYR A 946 11.09 7.98 7.27
C TYR A 946 11.51 6.51 7.29
N ALA A 947 10.79 5.67 6.54
CA ALA A 947 11.18 4.27 6.26
C ALA A 947 11.54 3.42 7.50
N PHE A 948 10.90 3.66 8.65
CA PHE A 948 11.19 2.99 9.93
C PHE A 948 12.65 3.12 10.40
N ASP A 949 13.35 4.18 9.99
CA ASP A 949 14.80 4.37 10.15
C ASP A 949 15.65 3.30 9.46
N ASN A 950 15.11 2.61 8.45
CA ASN A 950 15.82 1.59 7.67
C ASN A 950 15.56 1.77 6.17
N PRO A 951 16.09 2.87 5.58
CA PRO A 951 15.84 3.25 4.20
C PRO A 951 16.54 2.33 3.18
N ILE A 952 17.44 1.46 3.62
CA ILE A 952 18.09 0.46 2.76
C ILE A 952 17.14 -0.71 2.45
N ARG A 953 16.14 -0.95 3.30
CA ARG A 953 15.17 -2.03 3.16
C ARG A 953 13.78 -1.55 2.76
N PHE A 954 13.33 -0.41 3.30
CA PHE A 954 11.97 0.10 3.12
C PHE A 954 11.95 1.39 2.30
N ILE A 955 10.85 1.59 1.59
CA ILE A 955 10.50 2.84 0.92
C ILE A 955 9.13 3.31 1.43
N ASP A 956 8.88 4.61 1.39
CA ASP A 956 7.52 5.16 1.49
C ASP A 956 7.06 5.52 0.06
N PRO A 957 6.15 4.78 -0.58
CA PRO A 957 5.84 4.98 -1.99
C PRO A 957 5.09 6.28 -2.30
N ASP A 958 4.35 6.85 -1.35
CA ASP A 958 3.46 8.00 -1.59
C ASP A 958 3.44 9.03 -0.44
N GLY A 959 4.27 8.82 0.58
CA GLY A 959 4.36 9.67 1.77
C GLY A 959 3.29 9.38 2.82
N ARG A 960 2.63 8.21 2.84
CA ARG A 960 1.59 7.88 3.82
C ARG A 960 1.89 6.69 4.74
N ALA A 961 2.93 5.91 4.46
CA ALA A 961 3.53 4.91 5.36
C ALA A 961 4.51 4.04 4.55
N PRO A 962 5.56 3.49 5.16
CA PRO A 962 6.20 2.29 4.66
C PRO A 962 5.26 1.11 4.89
N VAL A 963 4.85 0.39 3.83
CA VAL A 963 3.58 -0.37 3.79
C VAL A 963 3.61 -1.86 4.26
N ASP A 964 2.37 -2.33 4.60
CA ASP A 964 1.61 -3.56 5.04
C ASP A 964 1.94 -5.04 4.61
N ASP A 965 0.96 -5.98 4.67
CA ASP A 965 1.04 -7.34 4.11
C ASP A 965 0.98 -7.25 2.59
N HIS A 966 2.15 -7.39 2.01
CA HIS A 966 2.35 -7.24 0.61
C HIS A 966 2.19 -8.55 -0.09
N PHE A 967 1.26 -8.57 -1.01
CA PHE A 967 1.11 -9.61 -1.99
C PHE A 967 1.48 -9.01 -3.34
N ASN A 968 2.18 -9.75 -4.18
CA ASN A 968 2.37 -9.28 -5.54
C ASN A 968 1.04 -9.33 -6.31
N LYS A 969 1.01 -8.78 -7.53
CA LYS A 969 -0.17 -8.78 -8.41
C LYS A 969 -0.80 -10.15 -8.68
N TYR A 970 -0.08 -11.23 -8.36
CA TYR A 970 -0.53 -12.61 -8.52
C TYR A 970 -1.08 -13.22 -7.23
N GLY A 971 -1.23 -12.43 -6.17
CA GLY A 971 -1.72 -12.88 -4.87
C GLY A 971 -0.72 -13.73 -4.10
N ARG A 972 0.56 -13.70 -4.46
CA ARG A 972 1.63 -14.37 -3.71
C ARG A 972 2.12 -13.42 -2.64
N TYR A 973 2.08 -13.90 -1.41
CA TYR A 973 2.62 -13.20 -0.26
C TYR A 973 4.11 -12.90 -0.44
N MET A 974 4.49 -11.66 -0.20
CA MET A 974 5.84 -11.12 -0.33
C MET A 974 6.44 -10.88 1.05
N TYR A 975 5.78 -10.09 1.90
CA TYR A 975 6.20 -9.81 3.26
C TYR A 975 5.04 -9.21 4.08
N THR A 976 5.20 -9.17 5.41
CA THR A 976 4.27 -8.56 6.37
C THR A 976 5.04 -7.66 7.32
N ASP A 977 4.38 -6.65 7.86
CA ASP A 977 4.86 -5.90 9.02
C ASP A 977 4.34 -6.45 10.37
N ASN A 978 3.54 -7.52 10.32
CA ASN A 978 2.89 -8.25 11.41
C ASN A 978 2.04 -7.36 12.34
N LYS A 979 1.43 -6.28 11.83
CA LYS A 979 0.62 -5.36 12.64
C LYS A 979 -0.88 -5.72 12.72
N LYS A 980 -1.54 -5.14 13.73
CA LYS A 980 -2.98 -5.34 14.08
C LYS A 980 -4.00 -4.99 13.00
N THR A 981 -3.61 -4.34 11.90
CA THR A 981 -4.55 -3.96 10.85
C THR A 981 -4.60 -4.96 9.72
N ASN A 982 -3.51 -5.70 9.47
CA ASN A 982 -3.35 -6.64 8.35
C ASN A 982 -4.10 -6.17 7.10
N ASN A 983 -3.80 -4.95 6.66
CA ASN A 983 -4.37 -4.52 5.38
C ASN A 983 -3.74 -5.39 4.31
N VAL A 984 -4.56 -5.94 3.43
CA VAL A 984 -4.06 -6.70 2.30
C VAL A 984 -3.70 -5.73 1.20
N ILE A 985 -2.40 -5.55 0.95
CA ILE A 985 -1.91 -4.73 -0.16
C ILE A 985 -1.44 -5.64 -1.28
N ILE A 986 -2.07 -5.51 -2.43
CA ILE A 986 -1.68 -6.19 -3.66
C ILE A 986 -0.92 -5.19 -4.52
N HIS A 987 0.36 -5.44 -4.75
CA HIS A 987 1.18 -4.68 -5.69
C HIS A 987 0.68 -4.95 -7.09
N THR A 988 -0.01 -4.00 -7.70
CA THR A 988 -0.47 -4.11 -9.08
C THR A 988 0.48 -3.37 -10.02
N ASP A 989 0.28 -3.56 -11.32
CA ASP A 989 1.00 -2.81 -12.36
C ASP A 989 0.70 -1.30 -12.35
N LYS A 990 -0.33 -0.86 -11.59
CA LYS A 990 -0.71 0.53 -11.40
C LYS A 990 -0.30 1.08 -10.02
N GLY A 991 0.55 0.34 -9.29
CA GLY A 991 0.90 0.63 -7.91
C GLY A 991 0.15 -0.26 -6.90
N ASN A 992 0.27 0.06 -5.63
CA ASN A 992 -0.32 -0.70 -4.54
C ASN A 992 -1.86 -0.52 -4.50
N ALA A 993 -2.60 -1.60 -4.31
CA ALA A 993 -4.06 -1.56 -4.20
C ALA A 993 -4.55 -2.47 -3.06
N SER A 994 -5.56 -2.04 -2.31
CA SER A 994 -6.28 -2.93 -1.37
C SER A 994 -7.28 -3.83 -2.11
N LEU A 995 -7.77 -4.88 -1.46
CA LEU A 995 -8.68 -5.86 -2.06
C LEU A 995 -9.91 -5.22 -2.71
N SER A 996 -10.54 -4.24 -2.06
CA SER A 996 -11.74 -3.55 -2.54
C SER A 996 -11.50 -2.68 -3.76
N GLN A 997 -10.26 -2.24 -3.96
CA GLN A 997 -9.83 -1.42 -5.09
C GLN A 997 -9.51 -2.27 -6.32
N LEU A 998 -9.50 -3.60 -6.18
CA LEU A 998 -9.20 -4.50 -7.28
C LEU A 998 -10.41 -4.79 -8.16
N ASP A 999 -10.12 -4.92 -9.46
CA ASP A 999 -11.14 -5.23 -10.45
C ASP A 999 -11.43 -6.74 -10.50
N TYR A 1000 -12.42 -7.17 -9.71
CA TYR A 1000 -12.90 -8.56 -9.68
C TYR A 1000 -13.58 -9.04 -10.96
N SER A 1001 -13.77 -8.20 -11.99
CA SER A 1001 -14.18 -8.69 -13.32
C SER A 1001 -13.03 -9.41 -14.04
N LYS A 1002 -11.78 -9.13 -13.64
CA LYS A 1002 -10.59 -9.76 -14.19
C LYS A 1002 -10.33 -11.09 -13.51
N LYS A 1003 -10.22 -12.15 -14.30
CA LYS A 1003 -9.90 -13.48 -13.77
C LYS A 1003 -8.53 -13.50 -13.05
N GLY A 1004 -7.58 -12.69 -13.50
CA GLY A 1004 -6.29 -12.49 -12.83
C GLY A 1004 -6.46 -11.93 -11.42
N THR A 1005 -7.32 -10.93 -11.24
CA THR A 1005 -7.69 -10.41 -9.92
C THR A 1005 -8.40 -11.46 -9.08
N ILE A 1006 -9.45 -12.11 -9.61
CA ILE A 1006 -10.16 -13.18 -8.90
C ILE A 1006 -9.18 -14.25 -8.43
N THR A 1007 -8.20 -14.63 -9.26
CA THR A 1007 -7.18 -15.64 -8.94
C THR A 1007 -6.18 -15.13 -7.91
N ALA A 1008 -5.69 -13.90 -8.06
CA ALA A 1008 -4.80 -13.27 -7.09
C ALA A 1008 -5.48 -13.16 -5.73
N VAL A 1009 -6.71 -12.66 -5.68
CA VAL A 1009 -7.48 -12.55 -4.44
C VAL A 1009 -7.86 -13.92 -3.90
N SER A 1010 -8.22 -14.90 -4.74
CA SER A 1010 -8.43 -16.29 -4.27
C SER A 1010 -7.18 -16.86 -3.62
N LYS A 1011 -5.97 -16.52 -4.12
CA LYS A 1011 -4.69 -16.92 -3.50
C LYS A 1011 -4.39 -16.17 -2.21
N VAL A 1012 -4.77 -14.90 -2.12
CA VAL A 1012 -4.73 -14.15 -0.87
C VAL A 1012 -5.68 -14.77 0.18
N LEU A 1013 -6.93 -15.05 -0.19
CA LEU A 1013 -7.91 -15.69 0.68
C LEU A 1013 -7.47 -17.11 1.07
N ALA A 1014 -6.90 -17.87 0.13
CA ALA A 1014 -6.35 -19.19 0.38
C ALA A 1014 -5.11 -19.16 1.30
N HIS A 1015 -4.28 -18.13 1.21
CA HIS A 1015 -3.19 -17.91 2.16
C HIS A 1015 -3.75 -17.79 3.58
N TYR A 1016 -4.75 -16.94 3.78
CA TYR A 1016 -5.40 -16.77 5.10
C TYR A 1016 -6.21 -17.98 5.56
N ALA A 1017 -6.80 -18.76 4.64
CA ALA A 1017 -7.42 -20.05 4.96
C ALA A 1017 -6.40 -21.09 5.42
N GLY A 1018 -5.20 -21.07 4.81
CA GLY A 1018 -4.06 -21.86 5.27
C GLY A 1018 -3.64 -21.48 6.69
N GLU A 1019 -3.57 -20.19 7.02
CA GLU A 1019 -3.29 -19.73 8.39
C GLU A 1019 -4.32 -20.19 9.42
N LYS A 1020 -5.59 -20.36 9.00
CA LYS A 1020 -6.68 -20.90 9.83
C LYS A 1020 -6.81 -22.42 9.77
N ASN A 1021 -5.89 -23.11 9.10
CA ASN A 1021 -5.92 -24.56 8.91
C ASN A 1021 -7.23 -25.07 8.27
N ILE A 1022 -7.83 -24.26 7.40
CA ILE A 1022 -9.08 -24.62 6.71
C ILE A 1022 -8.72 -25.24 5.37
N GLY A 1023 -9.03 -26.52 5.23
CA GLY A 1023 -8.82 -27.28 4.00
C GLY A 1023 -9.91 -27.01 2.96
N GLY A 1024 -9.58 -27.23 1.69
CA GLY A 1024 -10.50 -27.04 0.55
C GLY A 1024 -10.06 -25.90 -0.37
N TYR A 1025 -10.67 -25.82 -1.54
CA TYR A 1025 -10.42 -24.71 -2.46
C TYR A 1025 -11.10 -23.45 -1.91
N VAL A 1026 -10.32 -22.38 -1.72
CA VAL A 1026 -10.84 -21.06 -1.40
C VAL A 1026 -10.81 -20.20 -2.65
N GLY A 1027 -11.99 -19.72 -3.03
CA GLY A 1027 -12.19 -19.01 -4.28
C GLY A 1027 -13.00 -17.74 -4.12
N VAL A 1028 -13.08 -16.98 -5.21
CA VAL A 1028 -13.92 -15.80 -5.33
C VAL A 1028 -14.93 -16.02 -6.46
N GLY A 1029 -16.21 -15.71 -6.23
CA GLY A 1029 -17.28 -15.95 -7.19
C GLY A 1029 -18.46 -14.97 -7.05
N THR A 1030 -19.30 -14.91 -8.08
CA THR A 1030 -20.44 -13.99 -8.19
C THR A 1030 -21.79 -14.62 -7.82
N TYR A 1031 -21.82 -15.93 -7.50
CA TYR A 1031 -23.05 -16.69 -7.25
C TYR A 1031 -23.05 -17.22 -5.82
N GLY A 1032 -23.97 -16.73 -4.98
CA GLY A 1032 -24.17 -17.17 -3.59
C GLY A 1032 -24.91 -16.11 -2.76
N LYS A 1033 -25.80 -16.52 -1.85
CA LYS A 1033 -26.40 -15.61 -0.85
C LYS A 1033 -25.47 -15.55 0.36
N GLY A 1034 -24.96 -14.36 0.70
CA GLY A 1034 -24.04 -14.17 1.82
C GLY A 1034 -22.62 -13.76 1.40
N ASP A 1035 -21.79 -13.57 2.41
CA ASP A 1035 -20.44 -12.99 2.35
C ASP A 1035 -19.39 -14.01 1.90
N ALA A 1036 -19.51 -15.22 2.40
CA ALA A 1036 -18.88 -16.42 1.87
C ALA A 1036 -19.88 -17.58 1.96
N HIS A 1037 -19.63 -18.67 1.23
CA HIS A 1037 -20.48 -19.86 1.27
C HIS A 1037 -19.67 -21.11 0.93
N THR A 1038 -20.10 -22.25 1.44
CA THR A 1038 -19.55 -23.55 1.02
C THR A 1038 -20.36 -24.17 -0.12
N ASN A 1039 -19.69 -24.94 -0.98
CA ASN A 1039 -20.38 -25.74 -2.01
C ASN A 1039 -20.75 -27.16 -1.55
N GLY A 1040 -20.67 -27.44 -0.23
CA GLY A 1040 -20.90 -28.77 0.35
C GLY A 1040 -19.77 -29.79 0.14
N ARG A 1041 -18.65 -29.42 -0.49
CA ARG A 1041 -17.43 -30.25 -0.66
C ARG A 1041 -16.26 -29.76 0.18
N GLY A 1042 -16.49 -28.86 1.13
CA GLY A 1042 -15.46 -28.23 1.95
C GLY A 1042 -14.73 -27.06 1.28
N ASN A 1043 -15.13 -26.65 0.06
CA ASN A 1043 -14.60 -25.45 -0.58
C ASN A 1043 -15.40 -24.23 -0.11
N ILE A 1044 -14.71 -23.12 0.10
CA ILE A 1044 -15.30 -21.84 0.54
C ILE A 1044 -15.16 -20.83 -0.58
N PHE A 1045 -16.25 -20.14 -0.91
CA PHE A 1045 -16.27 -19.11 -1.94
C PHE A 1045 -16.71 -17.79 -1.34
N PHE A 1046 -15.87 -16.77 -1.51
CA PHE A 1046 -16.20 -15.40 -1.14
C PHE A 1046 -16.96 -14.71 -2.26
N ASN A 1047 -17.96 -13.91 -1.89
CA ASN A 1047 -18.72 -13.13 -2.84
C ASN A 1047 -17.88 -11.94 -3.32
N THR A 1048 -17.75 -11.80 -4.64
CA THR A 1048 -17.07 -10.66 -5.27
C THR A 1048 -17.61 -9.30 -4.82
N THR A 1049 -18.90 -9.24 -4.48
CA THR A 1049 -19.57 -7.99 -4.08
C THR A 1049 -19.15 -7.56 -2.68
N SER A 1050 -19.06 -8.50 -1.74
CA SER A 1050 -18.60 -8.22 -0.37
C SER A 1050 -17.11 -7.82 -0.35
N LEU A 1051 -16.29 -8.45 -1.20
CA LEU A 1051 -14.88 -8.07 -1.37
C LEU A 1051 -14.67 -6.65 -1.93
N LYS A 1052 -15.61 -6.13 -2.73
CA LYS A 1052 -15.59 -4.74 -3.23
C LYS A 1052 -16.00 -3.69 -2.19
N GLY A 1053 -16.62 -4.11 -1.09
CA GLY A 1053 -17.15 -3.21 -0.06
C GLY A 1053 -16.11 -2.69 0.96
N GLY A 1054 -14.84 -3.10 0.85
CA GLY A 1054 -13.78 -2.71 1.80
C GLY A 1054 -13.78 -3.50 3.11
N GLU A 1055 -14.84 -4.26 3.42
CA GLU A 1055 -14.97 -5.04 4.66
C GLU A 1055 -13.87 -6.11 4.78
N TYR A 1056 -13.45 -6.68 3.65
CA TYR A 1056 -12.43 -7.72 3.55
C TYR A 1056 -11.02 -7.20 3.27
N ASP A 1057 -10.79 -5.87 3.22
CA ASP A 1057 -9.43 -5.31 3.10
C ASP A 1057 -8.57 -5.65 4.31
N ASN A 1058 -9.20 -6.12 5.38
CA ASN A 1058 -8.61 -6.56 6.64
C ASN A 1058 -8.55 -8.09 6.74
N ALA A 1059 -7.36 -8.65 6.95
CA ALA A 1059 -7.19 -10.10 7.04
C ALA A 1059 -7.92 -10.77 8.21
N TYR A 1060 -8.21 -10.06 9.31
CA TYR A 1060 -8.99 -10.61 10.43
C TYR A 1060 -10.45 -10.87 10.03
N TYR A 1061 -11.02 -10.00 9.19
CA TYR A 1061 -12.36 -10.22 8.65
C TYR A 1061 -12.36 -11.48 7.78
N ILE A 1062 -11.42 -11.57 6.82
CA ILE A 1062 -11.25 -12.75 5.96
C ILE A 1062 -11.17 -14.03 6.81
N ARG A 1063 -10.33 -14.03 7.84
CA ARG A 1063 -10.10 -15.17 8.73
C ARG A 1063 -11.31 -15.52 9.62
N SER A 1064 -12.07 -14.54 10.11
CA SER A 1064 -13.32 -14.76 10.85
C SER A 1064 -14.38 -15.40 9.96
N THR A 1065 -14.60 -14.84 8.77
CA THR A 1065 -15.55 -15.39 7.81
C THR A 1065 -15.14 -16.79 7.35
N LEU A 1066 -13.84 -17.02 7.14
CA LEU A 1066 -13.30 -18.35 6.85
C LEU A 1066 -13.60 -19.35 7.96
N ASN A 1067 -13.43 -18.97 9.23
CA ASN A 1067 -13.78 -19.82 10.37
C ASN A 1067 -15.28 -20.11 10.46
N HIS A 1068 -16.13 -19.12 10.14
CA HIS A 1068 -17.57 -19.32 10.02
C HIS A 1068 -17.90 -20.40 8.98
N GLU A 1069 -17.38 -20.24 7.77
CA GLU A 1069 -17.68 -21.12 6.64
C GLU A 1069 -16.97 -22.48 6.72
N GLY A 1070 -15.83 -22.55 7.41
CA GLY A 1070 -14.95 -23.72 7.46
C GLY A 1070 -14.91 -24.47 8.79
N GLY A 1071 -15.65 -24.02 9.82
CA GLY A 1071 -15.69 -24.68 11.13
C GLY A 1071 -16.16 -26.15 11.04
N LYS A 1072 -15.73 -27.01 11.99
CA LYS A 1072 -16.03 -28.47 12.06
C LYS A 1072 -17.52 -28.86 12.13
N LEU A 1073 -18.45 -27.93 11.86
CA LEU A 1073 -19.90 -28.12 11.74
C LEU A 1073 -20.48 -27.49 10.45
N GLY A 1074 -19.65 -27.16 9.44
CA GLY A 1074 -19.98 -26.32 8.29
C GLY A 1074 -20.93 -26.91 7.22
N HIS A 1075 -21.90 -26.07 6.81
CA HIS A 1075 -22.89 -26.23 5.74
C HIS A 1075 -22.61 -27.32 4.69
N LYS A 1076 -23.23 -28.49 4.83
CA LYS A 1076 -23.51 -29.34 3.67
C LYS A 1076 -24.86 -28.92 3.09
N ASN A 1077 -24.82 -28.03 2.10
CA ASN A 1077 -25.91 -27.68 1.17
C ASN A 1077 -27.31 -27.61 1.79
N GLU A 1078 -27.82 -26.38 2.00
CA GLU A 1078 -29.24 -26.12 2.31
C GLU A 1078 -30.22 -26.72 1.26
N ASN A 1079 -29.70 -27.14 0.11
CA ASN A 1079 -30.44 -27.78 -0.99
C ASN A 1079 -30.54 -29.32 -0.90
N PHE A 1080 -29.82 -29.99 0.02
CA PHE A 1080 -30.03 -31.41 0.30
C PHE A 1080 -30.94 -31.54 1.53
N LYS A 1081 -32.23 -31.81 1.29
CA LYS A 1081 -33.19 -32.23 2.34
C LYS A 1081 -32.66 -33.52 2.99
N GLY A 1082 -31.95 -33.41 4.10
CA GLY A 1082 -31.33 -34.55 4.77
C GLY A 1082 -30.83 -34.27 6.18
N ASP A 1083 -29.85 -33.36 6.37
CA ASP A 1083 -29.01 -33.40 7.59
C ASP A 1083 -28.66 -32.05 8.28
N TYR A 1084 -29.19 -30.89 7.86
CA TYR A 1084 -28.84 -29.59 8.48
C TYR A 1084 -30.01 -28.94 9.25
N THR A 1085 -29.87 -28.85 10.58
CA THR A 1085 -30.83 -28.20 11.48
C THR A 1085 -30.39 -26.77 11.86
N PHE A 1086 -31.34 -25.86 12.09
CA PHE A 1086 -31.12 -24.52 12.65
C PHE A 1086 -30.28 -24.59 13.94
N THR A 1087 -30.52 -25.61 14.78
CA THR A 1087 -29.72 -25.89 15.98
C THR A 1087 -28.23 -26.08 15.67
N LEU A 1088 -27.90 -26.80 14.59
CA LEU A 1088 -26.52 -27.10 14.20
C LEU A 1088 -25.82 -25.85 13.67
N HIS A 1089 -26.52 -25.04 12.90
CA HIS A 1089 -25.98 -23.81 12.32
C HIS A 1089 -25.76 -22.72 13.39
N SER A 1090 -26.65 -22.59 14.39
CA SER A 1090 -26.41 -21.73 15.55
C SER A 1090 -25.08 -22.06 16.27
N LYS A 1091 -24.67 -23.34 16.32
CA LYS A 1091 -23.36 -23.72 16.90
C LYS A 1091 -22.16 -23.26 16.07
N VAL A 1092 -22.31 -23.12 14.75
CA VAL A 1092 -21.26 -22.56 13.86
C VAL A 1092 -21.05 -21.08 14.16
N TYR A 1093 -22.14 -20.30 14.19
CA TYR A 1093 -22.11 -18.90 14.61
C TYR A 1093 -21.52 -18.73 16.02
N LEU A 1094 -21.88 -19.59 16.97
CA LEU A 1094 -21.30 -19.57 18.31
C LEU A 1094 -19.78 -19.87 18.31
N ASN A 1095 -19.32 -20.80 17.48
CA ASN A 1095 -17.90 -21.14 17.37
C ASN A 1095 -17.08 -20.02 16.70
N GLU A 1096 -17.60 -19.40 15.64
CA GLU A 1096 -16.99 -18.21 15.06
C GLU A 1096 -16.88 -17.10 16.10
N ALA A 1097 -17.96 -16.86 16.86
CA ALA A 1097 -18.01 -15.81 17.86
C ALA A 1097 -16.98 -16.00 19.00
N LYS A 1098 -16.52 -17.24 19.23
CA LYS A 1098 -15.45 -17.58 20.18
C LYS A 1098 -14.04 -17.41 19.63
N ASP A 1099 -13.86 -17.29 18.31
CA ASP A 1099 -12.53 -17.15 17.71
C ASP A 1099 -11.93 -15.78 18.05
N PRO A 1100 -10.64 -15.69 18.43
CA PRO A 1100 -10.00 -14.40 18.75
C PRO A 1100 -10.01 -13.37 17.62
N ASP A 1101 -10.12 -13.79 16.35
CA ASP A 1101 -10.19 -12.86 15.22
C ASP A 1101 -11.58 -12.24 15.06
N PHE A 1102 -12.66 -12.92 15.49
CA PHE A 1102 -14.01 -12.33 15.53
C PHE A 1102 -14.02 -11.04 16.37
N GLY A 1103 -13.31 -11.02 17.50
CA GLY A 1103 -13.13 -9.83 18.35
C GLY A 1103 -12.41 -8.65 17.69
N LYS A 1104 -11.72 -8.89 16.58
CA LYS A 1104 -10.93 -7.89 15.83
C LYS A 1104 -11.63 -7.45 14.54
N THR A 1105 -12.78 -8.03 14.19
CA THR A 1105 -13.55 -7.63 13.01
C THR A 1105 -14.37 -6.35 13.29
N PRO A 1106 -14.75 -5.61 12.23
CA PRO A 1106 -15.60 -4.43 12.33
C PRO A 1106 -16.93 -4.70 13.06
N ASP A 1107 -17.43 -3.72 13.81
CA ASP A 1107 -18.64 -3.87 14.65
C ASP A 1107 -19.89 -4.25 13.83
N ASN A 1108 -20.05 -3.75 12.61
CA ASN A 1108 -21.19 -4.06 11.75
C ASN A 1108 -21.24 -5.56 11.39
N SER A 1109 -20.08 -6.17 11.16
CA SER A 1109 -19.95 -7.60 10.90
C SER A 1109 -20.34 -8.43 12.12
N ARG A 1110 -19.75 -8.11 13.28
CA ARG A 1110 -20.07 -8.76 14.56
C ARG A 1110 -21.56 -8.65 14.91
N ALA A 1111 -22.17 -7.51 14.61
CA ALA A 1111 -23.59 -7.30 14.88
C ALA A 1111 -24.50 -8.10 13.94
N GLY A 1112 -24.18 -8.14 12.64
CA GLY A 1112 -24.91 -8.92 11.65
C GLY A 1112 -24.82 -10.43 11.91
N GLN A 1113 -23.65 -10.90 12.35
CA GLN A 1113 -23.40 -12.27 12.75
C GLN A 1113 -24.26 -12.66 13.96
N ALA A 1114 -24.23 -11.86 15.04
CA ALA A 1114 -25.00 -12.12 16.26
C ALA A 1114 -26.52 -12.07 16.02
N ALA A 1115 -26.97 -11.16 15.14
CA ALA A 1115 -28.37 -11.10 14.74
C ALA A 1115 -28.79 -12.37 13.98
N SER A 1116 -27.90 -12.89 13.12
CA SER A 1116 -28.12 -14.13 12.37
C SER A 1116 -28.09 -15.36 13.29
N PHE A 1117 -27.20 -15.39 14.27
CA PHE A 1117 -27.19 -16.41 15.33
C PHE A 1117 -28.52 -16.45 16.09
N GLY A 1118 -28.95 -15.30 16.63
CA GLY A 1118 -30.20 -15.19 17.37
C GLY A 1118 -31.39 -15.62 16.53
N GLN A 1119 -31.34 -15.36 15.22
CA GLN A 1119 -32.37 -15.85 14.31
C GLN A 1119 -32.42 -17.37 14.22
N HIS A 1120 -31.27 -18.01 14.00
CA HIS A 1120 -31.23 -19.46 13.86
C HIS A 1120 -31.69 -20.14 15.15
N VAL A 1121 -31.40 -19.56 16.32
CA VAL A 1121 -31.92 -20.03 17.62
C VAL A 1121 -33.44 -19.95 17.72
N LEU A 1122 -34.06 -18.84 17.32
CA LEU A 1122 -35.53 -18.71 17.32
C LEU A 1122 -36.20 -19.65 16.31
N ASN A 1123 -35.61 -19.79 15.12
CA ASN A 1123 -36.08 -20.74 14.10
C ASN A 1123 -35.96 -22.19 14.58
N ALA A 1124 -34.91 -22.56 15.32
CA ALA A 1124 -34.77 -23.89 15.89
C ALA A 1124 -35.89 -24.19 16.89
N ALA A 1125 -36.21 -23.23 17.78
CA ALA A 1125 -37.25 -23.38 18.79
C ALA A 1125 -38.69 -23.52 18.22
N GLU A 1126 -39.00 -22.90 17.08
CA GLU A 1126 -40.29 -23.12 16.37
C GLU A 1126 -40.26 -24.38 15.48
N LYS A 1127 -39.14 -24.51 14.76
CA LYS A 1127 -38.82 -25.40 13.64
C LYS A 1127 -38.71 -26.88 13.98
N GLU A 1128 -38.04 -27.15 15.10
CA GLU A 1128 -37.32 -28.39 15.32
C GLU A 1128 -37.78 -29.04 16.62
N SER A 1129 -38.49 -30.16 16.49
CA SER A 1129 -39.02 -30.93 17.63
C SER A 1129 -37.92 -31.51 18.55
N SER A 1130 -36.67 -31.54 18.08
CA SER A 1130 -35.49 -31.99 18.83
C SER A 1130 -34.75 -30.87 19.57
N TYR A 1131 -35.16 -29.60 19.40
CA TYR A 1131 -34.57 -28.47 20.12
C TYR A 1131 -34.96 -28.53 21.61
N GLY A 1132 -33.96 -28.51 22.49
CA GLY A 1132 -34.17 -28.56 23.95
C GLY A 1132 -34.97 -27.38 24.51
N ASN A 1133 -35.47 -27.53 25.73
CA ASN A 1133 -36.64 -26.82 26.27
C ASN A 1133 -36.55 -25.27 26.45
N ASN A 1134 -35.46 -24.57 26.11
CA ASN A 1134 -35.43 -23.08 26.16
C ASN A 1134 -34.42 -22.41 25.19
N PRO A 1135 -34.88 -21.61 24.19
CA PRO A 1135 -33.97 -20.84 23.31
C PRO A 1135 -33.07 -19.82 24.01
N MET A 1136 -33.38 -19.40 25.24
CA MET A 1136 -32.51 -18.49 26.00
C MET A 1136 -31.17 -19.10 26.38
N ASP A 1137 -31.05 -20.42 26.48
CA ASP A 1137 -29.81 -21.07 26.93
C ASP A 1137 -28.66 -20.84 25.94
N MET A 1138 -28.93 -21.00 24.63
CA MET A 1138 -27.93 -20.73 23.58
C MET A 1138 -27.61 -19.24 23.44
N ILE A 1139 -28.60 -18.37 23.64
CA ILE A 1139 -28.40 -16.91 23.60
C ILE A 1139 -27.52 -16.43 24.75
N ASN A 1140 -27.76 -16.94 25.96
CA ASN A 1140 -26.92 -16.66 27.12
C ASN A 1140 -25.50 -17.17 26.89
N GLN A 1141 -25.35 -18.39 26.36
CA GLN A 1141 -24.04 -18.95 26.03
C GLN A 1141 -23.28 -18.07 25.02
N TYR A 1142 -23.94 -17.59 23.96
CA TYR A 1142 -23.32 -16.66 23.01
C TYR A 1142 -22.86 -15.36 23.68
N ASN A 1143 -23.71 -14.76 24.51
CA ASN A 1143 -23.41 -13.51 25.21
C ASN A 1143 -22.23 -13.64 26.19
N GLU A 1144 -22.06 -14.81 26.80
CA GLU A 1144 -20.98 -15.09 27.75
C GLU A 1144 -19.65 -15.42 27.05
N GLU A 1145 -19.69 -16.17 25.94
CA GLU A 1145 -18.49 -16.80 25.37
C GLU A 1145 -17.91 -16.07 24.14
N ASN A 1146 -18.61 -15.07 23.56
CA ASN A 1146 -18.08 -14.39 22.38
C ASN A 1146 -16.90 -13.45 22.67
N THR A 1147 -15.89 -13.46 21.80
CA THR A 1147 -14.72 -12.56 21.84
C THR A 1147 -15.02 -11.17 21.26
N GLY A 1148 -16.20 -11.02 20.65
CA GLY A 1148 -16.67 -9.84 19.95
C GLY A 1148 -17.21 -8.72 20.83
N GLY A 1149 -17.42 -8.94 22.13
CA GLY A 1149 -18.08 -7.96 23.00
C GLY A 1149 -19.53 -7.66 22.57
N VAL A 1150 -20.19 -8.66 21.97
CA VAL A 1150 -21.55 -8.59 21.46
C VAL A 1150 -22.54 -9.17 22.47
N TYR A 1151 -23.70 -8.56 22.61
CA TYR A 1151 -24.73 -8.95 23.56
C TYR A 1151 -26.09 -8.96 22.88
N ILE A 1152 -26.77 -10.10 22.89
CA ILE A 1152 -28.09 -10.30 22.30
C ILE A 1152 -29.11 -10.19 23.43
N ASN A 1153 -29.97 -9.18 23.37
CA ASN A 1153 -31.10 -9.00 24.26
C ASN A 1153 -32.36 -9.61 23.63
N VAL A 1154 -33.24 -10.21 24.44
CA VAL A 1154 -34.48 -10.85 23.97
C VAL A 1154 -35.68 -10.25 24.70
N TYR A 1155 -36.67 -9.79 23.94
CA TYR A 1155 -37.92 -9.22 24.45
C TYR A 1155 -39.09 -10.10 24.00
N ASN A 1156 -39.79 -10.73 24.96
CA ASN A 1156 -40.99 -11.51 24.70
C ASN A 1156 -42.22 -10.77 25.23
N SER A 1157 -43.28 -10.65 24.41
CA SER A 1157 -44.54 -10.00 24.78
C SER A 1157 -45.68 -10.97 25.16
N GLY A 1158 -45.46 -12.29 25.23
CA GLY A 1158 -46.51 -13.22 25.66
C GLY A 1158 -46.11 -14.68 25.87
N ASN A 1159 -46.89 -15.37 26.70
CA ASN A 1159 -46.68 -16.78 27.07
C ASN A 1159 -47.11 -17.72 25.93
N ASN A 1160 -46.14 -18.43 25.36
CA ASN A 1160 -46.26 -19.63 24.50
C ASN A 1160 -46.47 -19.45 22.98
N LEU A 1161 -45.53 -18.80 22.27
CA LEU A 1161 -44.92 -19.25 20.99
C LEU A 1161 -43.85 -18.22 20.48
N PRO A 1162 -42.79 -18.62 19.74
CA PRO A 1162 -41.65 -17.75 19.33
C PRO A 1162 -42.03 -16.52 18.48
N THR A 1163 -43.10 -16.64 17.70
CA THR A 1163 -44.20 -15.66 17.53
C THR A 1163 -43.87 -14.16 17.52
N SER A 1164 -43.79 -13.60 18.73
CA SER A 1164 -43.74 -12.17 19.01
C SER A 1164 -42.40 -11.69 19.58
N THR A 1165 -41.36 -12.54 19.51
CA THR A 1165 -40.04 -12.25 20.09
C THR A 1165 -39.30 -11.22 19.26
N LYS A 1166 -38.82 -10.15 19.91
CA LYS A 1166 -37.86 -9.20 19.34
C LYS A 1166 -36.50 -9.45 19.98
N LEU A 1167 -35.48 -9.63 19.17
CA LEU A 1167 -34.09 -9.62 19.66
C LEU A 1167 -33.61 -8.16 19.71
N THR A 1168 -32.48 -7.80 20.30
CA THR A 1168 -31.65 -6.65 19.87
C THR A 1168 -30.20 -7.04 20.05
N VAL A 1169 -29.32 -6.63 19.12
CA VAL A 1169 -27.88 -6.90 19.28
C VAL A 1169 -27.22 -5.65 19.80
N GLN A 1170 -26.36 -5.78 20.78
CA GLN A 1170 -25.65 -4.68 21.43
C GLN A 1170 -24.15 -4.93 21.35
N ILE A 1171 -23.38 -3.97 20.86
CA ILE A 1171 -21.91 -4.02 20.91
C ILE A 1171 -21.46 -2.74 21.59
N GLY A 1172 -20.88 -2.88 22.78
CA GLY A 1172 -20.68 -1.74 23.67
C GLY A 1172 -22.02 -1.03 23.95
N ASN A 1173 -22.14 0.22 23.50
CA ASN A 1173 -23.37 1.03 23.66
C ASN A 1173 -24.23 1.13 22.38
N LYS A 1174 -23.78 0.57 21.24
CA LYS A 1174 -24.59 0.51 20.00
C LYS A 1174 -25.58 -0.64 20.09
N ILE A 1175 -26.86 -0.31 20.02
CA ILE A 1175 -27.92 -1.30 19.78
C ILE A 1175 -28.21 -1.32 18.28
N TYR A 1176 -27.94 -2.45 17.67
CA TYR A 1176 -28.25 -2.75 16.28
C TYR A 1176 -29.71 -3.22 16.20
N PRO A 1177 -30.53 -2.57 15.35
CA PRO A 1177 -31.93 -2.88 15.24
C PRO A 1177 -32.12 -4.29 14.69
N THR A 1178 -33.11 -5.00 15.23
CA THR A 1178 -33.44 -6.36 14.86
C THR A 1178 -34.62 -6.45 13.93
N LYS A 1179 -34.55 -7.48 13.09
CA LYS A 1179 -35.68 -7.96 12.31
C LYS A 1179 -36.76 -8.47 13.28
N SER A 1180 -38.03 -8.21 13.00
CA SER A 1180 -39.12 -8.82 13.76
C SER A 1180 -39.28 -10.28 13.35
N TYR A 1181 -39.71 -11.17 14.25
CA TYR A 1181 -39.89 -12.60 13.94
C TYR A 1181 -40.64 -12.85 12.60
N GLU A 1182 -41.63 -12.01 12.26
CA GLU A 1182 -42.37 -12.01 10.99
C GLU A 1182 -41.52 -11.60 9.77
N ASP A 1183 -40.65 -10.59 9.89
CA ASP A 1183 -39.68 -10.21 8.83
C ASP A 1183 -38.70 -11.35 8.52
N ILE A 1184 -38.62 -12.34 9.40
CA ILE A 1184 -37.64 -13.41 9.34
C ILE A 1184 -38.25 -14.75 8.91
N LYS A 1185 -39.58 -14.86 8.91
CA LYS A 1185 -40.32 -16.01 8.40
C LYS A 1185 -40.40 -16.03 6.86
N HIS A 1186 -40.29 -14.86 6.22
CA HIS A 1186 -40.37 -14.67 4.77
C HIS A 1186 -39.24 -13.76 4.24
N PRO A 1187 -37.99 -14.24 4.12
CA PRO A 1187 -36.98 -13.48 3.40
C PRO A 1187 -37.37 -13.47 1.91
N GLN A 1188 -37.77 -12.32 1.36
CA GLN A 1188 -38.03 -12.23 -0.09
C GLN A 1188 -36.76 -12.62 -0.87
N GLU A 1189 -36.98 -13.44 -1.90
CA GLU A 1189 -35.98 -14.26 -2.61
C GLU A 1189 -34.85 -13.51 -3.29
#